data_AF-A0AAU0LT04-F1
#
_entry.id   AF-A0AAU0LT04-F1
#
_cell.length_a   1.000
_cell.length_b   1.000
_cell.length_c   1.000
_cell.angle_alpha   90.00
_cell.angle_beta   90.00
_cell.angle_gamma   90.00
#
_symmetry.space_group_name_H-M   'P 1'
#
loop_
_entity.id
_entity.type
_entity.pdbx_description
1 polymer ?
#
loop_
_entity_poly.entity_id
_entity_poly.type
_entity_poly.pdbx_seq_one_letter_code
_entity_poly.pdbx_strand_id
1 'polypeptide(L)'
;MFQKDMDHIDSSAVGGESNKPTVNITQEMAEKNTFFDKPIQKNEKSLTKGKLWKDQPTSKIYNANAIVENEVTGLNRLVKLEIVVEGTSIRFFKHFKLVQSAIKHHTFELTLAHDTLGEAENHNLEEAQNFLGKRITVVFRYKDVQQSPERNFVGVVTEVGFSQDQGSLGNIVLIGESPTILLDAAPHTQSFGGGQEISLNSIAQQVISEGLDPSKFDFRVDASFGNISYSSQYEETHYNYLARVAEAYGEQFFYDGEVLHFGKLPPAENPVKLVYGKNLSDVRIRMKAQHVKPSFYGYNSRKNEKLTGGIPAIKHTSDIAQRAYEISVKTFKTPSLRVAPIKANSFLDVESSQKGTAGSKASEVFITTGISTVPFLYPGCTADMEMRKAESSETSYFTRLLLTEVVHEVDARGYYSGRFEAIAADSGYIPRPEFIVPKAEPQFGKVVSNSDPLNQGRVKVQFDWQQGKDSSEFIRVMSPDAGSSEDVKTNRGFMSVPEVGDQVMVNFVYQHPDRPFVMGGLFHGGSGAGGGSGNNIMSFSGRSGAELKYDNGAGSMNLKDKGGANMHFDGTGNATTDANLNHVVNAGSTSSINVGAKENNPAASIFDMDDQGNISFKGKKSLTITIGNSSLKMKEDGTISLTGKDITVTGSNNLAINATPSEKGGGSGTIDITSKGGDITISNDKNINVKGGIEVKLT
;
A
#
# COMPACT_ATOMS: atom_id res chain seq x y z
N MET A 1 1.92 -18.33 71.22
CA MET A 1 2.85 -17.19 71.02
C MET A 1 4.23 -17.68 71.44
N PHE A 2 5.23 -17.57 70.55
CA PHE A 2 6.62 -18.07 70.62
C PHE A 2 6.90 -19.58 70.38
N GLN A 3 7.38 -19.83 69.14
CA GLN A 3 8.59 -20.59 68.69
C GLN A 3 8.81 -22.07 69.07
N LYS A 4 9.01 -22.93 68.04
CA LYS A 4 9.92 -24.10 67.93
C LYS A 4 9.74 -24.82 66.56
N ASP A 5 10.80 -24.95 65.74
CA ASP A 5 11.68 -26.13 65.48
C ASP A 5 11.16 -26.97 64.28
N MET A 6 11.83 -26.97 63.11
CA MET A 6 13.00 -27.78 62.65
C MET A 6 12.63 -29.22 62.25
N ASP A 7 12.91 -29.59 60.99
CA ASP A 7 13.83 -30.71 60.70
C ASP A 7 14.28 -30.80 59.23
N HIS A 8 15.57 -31.11 59.10
CA HIS A 8 16.40 -31.39 57.93
C HIS A 8 16.04 -32.69 57.22
N ILE A 9 16.41 -32.84 55.92
CA ILE A 9 17.44 -33.80 55.45
C ILE A 9 18.07 -33.26 54.16
N ASP A 10 19.40 -33.18 54.15
CA ASP A 10 20.27 -33.04 52.99
C ASP A 10 21.09 -34.35 52.90
N SER A 11 21.27 -34.92 51.70
CA SER A 11 22.41 -35.80 51.44
C SER A 11 22.63 -36.02 49.95
N SER A 12 23.91 -35.96 49.61
CA SER A 12 24.55 -35.92 48.32
C SER A 12 24.78 -37.29 47.65
N ALA A 13 24.94 -37.20 46.32
CA ALA A 13 25.92 -37.89 45.46
C ALA A 13 25.72 -39.34 44.96
N VAL A 14 26.22 -39.49 43.73
CA VAL A 14 26.80 -40.66 43.04
C VAL A 14 25.94 -41.38 41.98
N GLY A 15 26.32 -41.10 40.73
CA GLY A 15 26.44 -41.94 39.53
C GLY A 15 25.77 -43.31 39.43
N GLY A 16 25.12 -43.52 38.28
CA GLY A 16 24.76 -44.84 37.76
C GLY A 16 24.18 -44.73 36.36
N GLU A 17 25.00 -44.98 35.34
CA GLU A 17 24.56 -45.24 33.97
C GLU A 17 23.62 -46.46 33.91
N SER A 18 22.55 -46.38 33.12
CA SER A 18 22.00 -47.57 32.48
C SER A 18 21.36 -47.23 31.12
N ASN A 19 21.92 -47.87 30.10
CA ASN A 19 21.51 -47.89 28.70
C ASN A 19 20.03 -48.21 28.47
N LYS A 20 19.37 -47.50 27.54
CA LYS A 20 18.53 -48.04 26.43
C LYS A 20 17.98 -46.92 25.52
N PRO A 21 17.54 -47.23 24.29
CA PRO A 21 18.23 -46.84 23.07
C PRO A 21 17.70 -45.56 22.41
N THR A 22 18.61 -44.88 21.72
CA THR A 22 18.35 -43.84 20.72
C THR A 22 17.50 -44.39 19.59
N VAL A 23 16.28 -43.88 19.46
CA VAL A 23 15.53 -43.88 18.20
C VAL A 23 15.70 -42.48 17.62
N ASN A 24 16.61 -42.35 16.65
CA ASN A 24 16.70 -41.17 15.80
C ASN A 24 15.44 -41.11 14.93
N ILE A 25 14.46 -40.32 15.35
CA ILE A 25 13.44 -39.78 14.44
C ILE A 25 13.93 -38.40 14.05
N THR A 26 14.63 -38.32 12.93
CA THR A 26 14.80 -37.07 12.17
C THR A 26 13.41 -36.61 11.74
N GLN A 27 12.79 -35.77 12.54
CA GLN A 27 11.69 -34.92 12.08
C GLN A 27 12.32 -33.74 11.33
N GLU A 28 12.36 -33.88 10.00
CA GLU A 28 12.33 -32.76 9.08
C GLU A 28 11.06 -31.93 9.36
N MET A 29 11.14 -31.02 10.33
CA MET A 29 10.25 -29.87 10.35
C MET A 29 10.87 -28.82 9.45
N ALA A 30 10.26 -28.66 8.29
CA ALA A 30 10.52 -27.58 7.35
C ALA A 30 10.49 -26.23 8.08
N GLU A 31 11.67 -25.68 8.35
CA GLU A 31 11.84 -24.25 8.51
C GLU A 31 11.47 -23.61 7.16
N LYS A 32 10.19 -23.22 7.02
CA LYS A 32 9.78 -22.21 6.05
C LYS A 32 10.56 -20.95 6.39
N ASN A 33 11.72 -20.77 5.75
CA ASN A 33 12.44 -19.52 5.70
C ASN A 33 11.47 -18.44 5.21
N THR A 34 10.94 -17.63 6.13
CA THR A 34 10.09 -16.48 5.78
C THR A 34 10.93 -15.48 5.00
N PHE A 35 10.61 -15.36 3.71
CA PHE A 35 11.27 -14.51 2.71
C PHE A 35 11.47 -13.05 3.16
N PHE A 36 10.62 -12.60 4.08
CA PHE A 36 10.53 -11.22 4.58
C PHE A 36 11.62 -10.81 5.59
N ASP A 37 12.49 -11.71 6.06
CA ASP A 37 13.57 -11.37 7.01
C ASP A 37 14.93 -11.04 6.32
N LYS A 38 14.97 -10.92 4.98
CA LYS A 38 16.20 -10.54 4.25
C LYS A 38 16.31 -9.02 4.07
N PRO A 39 17.51 -8.41 4.24
CA PRO A 39 17.75 -7.00 3.89
C PRO A 39 17.50 -6.78 2.38
N ILE A 40 17.35 -5.50 1.96
CA ILE A 40 17.06 -5.04 0.58
C ILE A 40 17.44 -6.10 -0.44
N GLN A 41 16.43 -6.77 -1.00
CA GLN A 41 16.68 -7.85 -1.93
C GLN A 41 17.26 -7.27 -3.22
N LYS A 42 18.42 -7.79 -3.61
CA LYS A 42 19.03 -7.45 -4.90
C LYS A 42 18.08 -7.91 -6.01
N ASN A 43 17.93 -7.07 -7.04
CA ASN A 43 17.19 -7.40 -8.25
C ASN A 43 18.02 -8.38 -9.11
N GLU A 44 18.18 -9.60 -8.62
CA GLU A 44 18.96 -10.64 -9.29
C GLU A 44 18.10 -11.37 -10.32
N LYS A 45 18.72 -11.72 -11.45
CA LYS A 45 18.05 -12.49 -12.49
C LYS A 45 17.84 -13.92 -12.00
N SER A 46 16.66 -14.46 -12.27
CA SER A 46 16.33 -15.84 -11.93
C SER A 46 15.98 -16.64 -13.18
N LEU A 47 16.59 -17.81 -13.28
CA LEU A 47 16.27 -18.84 -14.25
C LEU A 47 16.14 -20.12 -13.44
N THR A 48 15.18 -21.00 -13.75
CA THR A 48 15.17 -22.35 -13.21
C THR A 48 16.54 -23.00 -13.43
N LYS A 49 17.32 -23.19 -12.35
CA LYS A 49 18.68 -23.74 -12.42
C LYS A 49 18.59 -25.25 -12.50
N GLY A 50 18.89 -25.77 -13.68
CA GLY A 50 18.88 -27.19 -13.99
C GLY A 50 17.77 -27.49 -14.99
N LYS A 51 18.14 -27.79 -16.25
CA LYS A 51 17.21 -28.41 -17.19
C LYS A 51 16.75 -29.73 -16.57
N LEU A 52 15.51 -29.80 -16.06
CA LEU A 52 15.01 -30.93 -15.26
C LEU A 52 14.63 -32.18 -16.08
N TRP A 53 15.19 -32.34 -17.28
CA TRP A 53 14.75 -33.33 -18.27
C TRP A 53 15.86 -34.27 -18.71
N LYS A 54 16.68 -34.82 -17.79
CA LYS A 54 17.80 -35.72 -18.16
C LYS A 54 17.37 -36.95 -18.98
N ASP A 55 16.12 -37.38 -18.86
CA ASP A 55 15.58 -38.57 -19.54
C ASP A 55 14.53 -38.26 -20.63
N GLN A 56 14.23 -36.98 -20.93
CA GLN A 56 13.26 -36.59 -21.97
C GLN A 56 13.92 -35.77 -23.10
N PRO A 57 13.42 -35.84 -24.34
CA PRO A 57 13.94 -35.05 -25.45
C PRO A 57 13.65 -33.56 -25.25
N THR A 58 14.55 -32.84 -24.58
CA THR A 58 14.64 -31.37 -24.71
C THR A 58 15.15 -31.03 -26.11
N SER A 59 14.68 -29.96 -26.74
CA SER A 59 15.17 -29.51 -28.05
C SER A 59 16.71 -29.44 -28.03
N LYS A 60 17.37 -30.37 -28.75
CA LYS A 60 18.84 -30.50 -28.75
C LYS A 60 19.51 -29.55 -29.75
N ILE A 61 18.73 -28.94 -30.65
CA ILE A 61 19.22 -28.14 -31.77
C ILE A 61 18.30 -26.92 -31.98
N TYR A 62 18.62 -25.82 -31.30
CA TYR A 62 18.07 -24.49 -31.57
C TYR A 62 18.91 -23.85 -32.69
N ASN A 63 18.67 -24.16 -33.96
CA ASN A 63 19.28 -23.34 -35.01
C ASN A 63 18.43 -23.21 -36.27
N ALA A 64 18.19 -21.96 -36.68
CA ALA A 64 17.73 -21.64 -38.02
C ALA A 64 18.62 -22.23 -39.11
N ASN A 65 19.90 -22.48 -38.80
CA ASN A 65 20.86 -23.09 -39.72
C ASN A 65 20.51 -24.53 -40.09
N ALA A 66 20.14 -25.40 -39.13
CA ALA A 66 19.75 -26.77 -39.48
C ALA A 66 18.42 -26.80 -40.25
N ILE A 67 17.54 -25.81 -40.04
CA ILE A 67 16.32 -25.67 -40.87
C ILE A 67 16.73 -25.46 -42.33
N VAL A 68 17.66 -24.53 -42.58
CA VAL A 68 18.18 -24.24 -43.92
C VAL A 68 18.94 -25.44 -44.51
N GLU A 69 19.79 -26.13 -43.75
CA GLU A 69 20.54 -27.30 -44.20
C GLU A 69 19.65 -28.48 -44.61
N ASN A 70 18.48 -28.59 -43.99
CA ASN A 70 17.51 -29.64 -44.32
C ASN A 70 16.46 -29.18 -45.34
N GLU A 71 16.45 -27.92 -45.79
CA GLU A 71 15.42 -27.42 -46.69
C GLU A 71 15.65 -27.86 -48.14
N VAL A 72 14.68 -28.55 -48.74
CA VAL A 72 14.73 -28.99 -50.15
C VAL A 72 13.67 -28.24 -50.94
N THR A 73 14.11 -27.44 -51.93
CA THR A 73 13.22 -26.65 -52.77
C THR A 73 12.19 -27.53 -53.50
N GLY A 74 10.91 -27.20 -53.38
CA GLY A 74 9.80 -27.93 -54.02
C GLY A 74 9.32 -29.17 -53.26
N LEU A 75 9.92 -29.50 -52.11
CA LEU A 75 9.51 -30.63 -51.27
C LEU A 75 9.10 -30.14 -49.87
N ASN A 76 7.82 -30.31 -49.54
CA ASN A 76 7.36 -30.18 -48.16
C ASN A 76 7.72 -31.46 -47.41
N ARG A 77 8.66 -31.35 -46.46
CA ARG A 77 9.04 -32.49 -45.62
C ARG A 77 7.89 -32.88 -44.70
N LEU A 78 7.72 -34.20 -44.53
CA LEU A 78 6.82 -34.73 -43.53
C LEU A 78 7.38 -34.44 -42.14
N VAL A 79 6.49 -34.13 -41.20
CA VAL A 79 6.79 -33.87 -39.80
C VAL A 79 6.50 -35.12 -38.99
N LYS A 80 7.40 -35.44 -38.06
CA LYS A 80 7.22 -36.45 -37.02
C LYS A 80 7.02 -35.71 -35.70
N LEU A 81 5.94 -36.05 -35.00
CA LEU A 81 5.73 -35.61 -33.62
C LEU A 81 6.16 -36.72 -32.67
N GLU A 82 7.01 -36.41 -31.71
CA GLU A 82 7.26 -37.26 -30.55
C GLU A 82 6.47 -36.70 -29.37
N ILE A 83 5.42 -37.42 -28.97
CA ILE A 83 4.48 -36.98 -27.96
C ILE A 83 4.70 -37.83 -26.70
N VAL A 84 4.89 -37.16 -25.57
CA VAL A 84 5.12 -37.79 -24.27
C VAL A 84 4.20 -37.15 -23.23
N VAL A 85 3.36 -37.95 -22.57
CA VAL A 85 2.49 -37.51 -21.47
C VAL A 85 2.98 -38.15 -20.18
N GLU A 86 3.53 -37.35 -19.25
CA GLU A 86 4.11 -37.79 -17.97
C GLU A 86 5.03 -39.04 -18.08
N GLY A 87 5.81 -39.14 -19.16
CA GLY A 87 6.72 -40.27 -19.43
C GLY A 87 6.15 -41.36 -20.35
N THR A 88 4.84 -41.40 -20.56
CA THR A 88 4.19 -42.33 -21.50
C THR A 88 4.30 -41.80 -22.93
N SER A 89 4.92 -42.56 -23.82
CA SER A 89 5.08 -42.19 -25.23
C SER A 89 3.85 -42.56 -26.06
N ILE A 90 3.26 -41.58 -26.73
CA ILE A 90 2.15 -41.77 -27.67
C ILE A 90 2.75 -42.00 -29.06
N ARG A 91 2.63 -43.25 -29.56
CA ARG A 91 3.30 -43.67 -30.80
C ARG A 91 2.54 -43.29 -32.07
N PHE A 92 1.21 -43.26 -31.98
CA PHE A 92 0.32 -43.01 -33.12
C PHE A 92 -0.68 -41.93 -32.74
N PHE A 93 -0.99 -41.04 -33.68
CA PHE A 93 -2.03 -40.03 -33.52
C PHE A 93 -2.74 -39.84 -34.87
N LYS A 94 -3.99 -39.41 -34.84
CA LYS A 94 -4.78 -39.09 -36.04
C LYS A 94 -4.55 -37.65 -36.50
N HIS A 95 -4.55 -36.73 -35.54
CA HIS A 95 -4.42 -35.31 -35.79
C HIS A 95 -3.88 -34.60 -34.55
N PHE A 96 -3.03 -33.61 -34.76
CA PHE A 96 -2.56 -32.71 -33.71
C PHE A 96 -2.69 -31.26 -34.17
N LYS A 97 -3.33 -30.44 -33.35
CA LYS A 97 -3.46 -29.01 -33.53
C LYS A 97 -2.89 -28.28 -32.32
N LEU A 98 -2.09 -27.25 -32.56
CA LEU A 98 -1.54 -26.39 -31.53
C LEU A 98 -1.71 -24.93 -31.96
N VAL A 99 -2.31 -24.11 -31.11
CA VAL A 99 -2.47 -22.67 -31.26
C VAL A 99 -1.66 -21.99 -30.18
N GLN A 100 -0.63 -21.25 -30.56
CA GLN A 100 0.25 -20.51 -29.67
C GLN A 100 0.05 -19.00 -29.86
N SER A 101 0.10 -18.25 -28.76
CA SER A 101 -0.09 -16.79 -28.75
C SER A 101 0.78 -16.16 -27.67
N ALA A 102 1.40 -15.02 -27.99
CA ALA A 102 2.11 -14.21 -27.01
C ALA A 102 1.17 -13.49 -26.03
N ILE A 103 -0.13 -13.44 -26.33
CA ILE A 103 -1.14 -12.64 -25.62
C ILE A 103 -2.09 -13.51 -24.78
N LYS A 104 -2.30 -14.78 -25.19
CA LYS A 104 -3.29 -15.71 -24.64
C LYS A 104 -2.64 -17.02 -24.24
N HIS A 105 -3.35 -17.82 -23.46
CA HIS A 105 -2.99 -19.23 -23.24
C HIS A 105 -2.88 -19.95 -24.59
N HIS A 106 -1.85 -20.79 -24.73
CA HIS A 106 -1.76 -21.69 -25.87
C HIS A 106 -2.80 -22.80 -25.67
N THR A 107 -3.37 -23.30 -26.75
CA THR A 107 -4.29 -24.44 -26.72
C THR A 107 -3.80 -25.52 -27.66
N PHE A 108 -4.01 -26.78 -27.29
CA PHE A 108 -3.73 -27.91 -28.17
C PHE A 108 -4.87 -28.92 -28.14
N GLU A 109 -4.98 -29.66 -29.23
CA GLU A 109 -5.89 -30.79 -29.40
C GLU A 109 -5.12 -31.95 -30.05
N LEU A 110 -5.14 -33.10 -29.39
CA LEU A 110 -4.52 -34.33 -29.86
C LEU A 110 -5.59 -35.41 -30.00
N THR A 111 -5.86 -35.81 -31.24
CA THR A 111 -6.81 -36.89 -31.55
C THR A 111 -6.05 -38.19 -31.73
N LEU A 112 -6.43 -39.23 -30.98
CA LEU A 112 -5.89 -40.58 -31.06
C LEU A 112 -6.97 -41.56 -31.54
N ALA A 113 -6.56 -42.69 -32.12
CA ALA A 113 -7.49 -43.79 -32.37
C ALA A 113 -7.84 -44.47 -31.04
N HIS A 114 -9.05 -45.05 -30.93
CA HIS A 114 -9.52 -45.74 -29.72
C HIS A 114 -8.55 -46.80 -29.15
N ASP A 115 -7.73 -47.43 -29.97
CA ASP A 115 -6.80 -48.52 -29.64
C ASP A 115 -5.35 -48.04 -29.47
N THR A 116 -5.12 -46.72 -29.42
CA THR A 116 -3.76 -46.16 -29.42
C THR A 116 -2.99 -46.41 -28.12
N LEU A 117 -3.70 -46.56 -26.99
CA LEU A 117 -3.08 -46.66 -25.66
C LEU A 117 -2.72 -48.10 -25.26
N GLY A 118 -3.21 -49.09 -26.01
CA GLY A 118 -2.93 -50.50 -25.80
C GLY A 118 -4.20 -51.31 -26.04
N GLU A 119 -5.14 -51.22 -25.10
CA GLU A 119 -6.48 -51.77 -25.25
C GLU A 119 -7.43 -50.77 -25.92
N ALA A 120 -8.50 -51.27 -26.53
CA ALA A 120 -9.50 -50.43 -27.18
C ALA A 120 -10.31 -49.65 -26.13
N GLU A 121 -10.12 -48.33 -26.10
CA GLU A 121 -10.86 -47.40 -25.27
C GLU A 121 -12.30 -47.21 -25.78
N ASN A 122 -13.20 -46.94 -24.84
CA ASN A 122 -14.59 -46.60 -25.12
C ASN A 122 -14.97 -45.30 -24.38
N HIS A 123 -16.27 -45.01 -24.27
CA HIS A 123 -16.75 -43.80 -23.59
C HIS A 123 -16.36 -43.70 -22.10
N ASN A 124 -15.85 -44.78 -21.51
CA ASN A 124 -15.32 -44.79 -20.14
C ASN A 124 -13.89 -44.23 -20.06
N LEU A 125 -13.08 -44.23 -21.13
CA LEU A 125 -11.73 -43.62 -21.15
C LEU A 125 -10.79 -44.14 -20.03
N GLU A 126 -10.78 -45.44 -19.74
CA GLU A 126 -10.17 -46.00 -18.52
C GLU A 126 -8.66 -45.70 -18.39
N GLU A 127 -7.90 -45.83 -19.48
CA GLU A 127 -6.47 -45.47 -19.50
C GLU A 127 -6.28 -43.97 -19.75
N ALA A 128 -7.06 -43.39 -20.68
CA ALA A 128 -6.95 -42.01 -21.09
C ALA A 128 -7.21 -41.01 -19.95
N GLN A 129 -8.08 -41.35 -18.98
CA GLN A 129 -8.33 -40.55 -17.78
C GLN A 129 -7.04 -40.25 -17.00
N ASN A 130 -6.05 -41.15 -17.02
CA ASN A 130 -4.78 -40.97 -16.30
C ASN A 130 -3.93 -39.82 -16.85
N PHE A 131 -4.25 -39.31 -18.05
CA PHE A 131 -3.59 -38.16 -18.66
C PHE A 131 -4.16 -36.82 -18.21
N LEU A 132 -5.35 -36.78 -17.57
CA LEU A 132 -5.94 -35.53 -17.10
C LEU A 132 -5.04 -34.85 -16.05
N GLY A 133 -4.76 -33.55 -16.24
CA GLY A 133 -3.88 -32.76 -15.38
C GLY A 133 -2.38 -33.07 -15.53
N LYS A 134 -2.00 -33.94 -16.48
CA LYS A 134 -0.61 -34.33 -16.70
C LYS A 134 0.12 -33.42 -17.66
N ARG A 135 1.44 -33.36 -17.49
CA ARG A 135 2.32 -32.61 -18.39
C ARG A 135 2.48 -33.38 -19.71
N ILE A 136 2.29 -32.67 -20.82
CA ILE A 136 2.56 -33.17 -22.17
C ILE A 136 3.79 -32.46 -22.75
N THR A 137 4.62 -33.20 -23.48
CA THR A 137 5.68 -32.67 -24.35
C THR A 137 5.44 -33.15 -25.76
N VAL A 138 5.43 -32.21 -26.70
CA VAL A 138 5.35 -32.49 -28.14
C VAL A 138 6.62 -31.97 -28.79
N VAL A 139 7.41 -32.87 -29.38
CA VAL A 139 8.64 -32.52 -30.10
C VAL A 139 8.37 -32.58 -31.59
N PHE A 140 8.51 -31.45 -32.26
CA PHE A 140 8.44 -31.33 -33.71
C PHE A 140 9.80 -31.70 -34.32
N ARG A 141 9.81 -32.61 -35.30
CA ARG A 141 10.99 -33.00 -36.09
C ARG A 141 10.60 -33.24 -37.54
N TYR A 142 11.54 -33.15 -38.47
CA TYR A 142 11.37 -33.72 -39.80
C TYR A 142 11.48 -35.25 -39.74
N LYS A 143 10.59 -35.92 -40.46
CA LYS A 143 10.57 -37.38 -40.59
C LYS A 143 11.78 -37.86 -41.39
N ASP A 144 12.40 -38.94 -40.94
CA ASP A 144 13.51 -39.65 -41.60
C ASP A 144 14.80 -38.81 -41.82
N VAL A 145 15.05 -37.82 -40.97
CA VAL A 145 16.27 -37.00 -40.97
C VAL A 145 17.08 -37.25 -39.70
N GLN A 146 18.33 -37.73 -39.83
CA GLN A 146 19.18 -38.08 -38.66
C GLN A 146 19.53 -36.87 -37.78
N GLN A 147 19.75 -35.69 -38.37
CA GLN A 147 20.04 -34.44 -37.67
C GLN A 147 18.93 -33.41 -37.97
N SER A 148 17.70 -33.76 -37.61
CA SER A 148 16.58 -32.84 -37.75
C SER A 148 16.69 -31.66 -36.79
N PRO A 149 16.32 -30.43 -37.19
CA PRO A 149 15.96 -29.39 -36.24
C PRO A 149 14.80 -29.86 -35.37
N GLU A 150 14.72 -29.33 -34.15
CA GLU A 150 13.71 -29.74 -33.17
C GLU A 150 13.12 -28.53 -32.47
N ARG A 151 11.81 -28.55 -32.23
CA ARG A 151 11.15 -27.58 -31.35
C ARG A 151 10.20 -28.30 -30.42
N ASN A 152 10.22 -27.91 -29.15
CA ASN A 152 9.35 -28.46 -28.13
C ASN A 152 8.17 -27.54 -27.87
N PHE A 153 7.02 -28.15 -27.65
CA PHE A 153 5.91 -27.54 -26.94
C PHE A 153 5.66 -28.34 -25.65
N VAL A 154 5.54 -27.63 -24.53
CA VAL A 154 5.20 -28.17 -23.22
C VAL A 154 3.85 -27.58 -22.81
N GLY A 155 2.94 -28.45 -22.42
CA GLY A 155 1.59 -28.08 -21.99
C GLY A 155 1.07 -28.96 -20.86
N VAL A 156 -0.19 -28.74 -20.51
CA VAL A 156 -0.93 -29.50 -19.51
C VAL A 156 -2.23 -29.97 -20.15
N VAL A 157 -2.54 -31.26 -20.03
CA VAL A 157 -3.83 -31.82 -20.49
C VAL A 157 -4.91 -31.35 -19.52
N THR A 158 -5.86 -30.55 -19.98
CA THR A 158 -6.96 -30.00 -19.16
C THR A 158 -8.28 -30.72 -19.40
N GLU A 159 -8.41 -31.46 -20.50
CA GLU A 159 -9.59 -32.24 -20.85
C GLU A 159 -9.20 -33.54 -21.56
N VAL A 160 -9.91 -34.61 -21.22
CA VAL A 160 -9.83 -35.92 -21.87
C VAL A 160 -11.25 -36.29 -22.29
N GLY A 161 -11.43 -36.55 -23.58
CA GLY A 161 -12.74 -36.82 -24.18
C GLY A 161 -12.74 -38.04 -25.09
N PHE A 162 -13.95 -38.53 -25.35
CA PHE A 162 -14.23 -39.57 -26.35
C PHE A 162 -15.11 -38.96 -27.45
N SER A 163 -14.69 -39.07 -28.70
CA SER A 163 -15.45 -38.57 -29.86
C SER A 163 -15.72 -39.71 -30.84
N GLN A 164 -16.97 -39.85 -31.28
CA GLN A 164 -17.36 -40.90 -32.22
C GLN A 164 -18.25 -40.32 -33.32
N ASP A 165 -17.70 -40.24 -34.52
CA ASP A 165 -18.43 -39.87 -35.74
C ASP A 165 -19.01 -41.10 -36.44
N GLN A 166 -19.97 -40.87 -37.34
CA GLN A 166 -20.76 -41.93 -37.99
C GLN A 166 -19.90 -43.08 -38.55
N GLY A 167 -20.03 -44.27 -37.95
CA GLY A 167 -19.33 -45.49 -38.37
C GLY A 167 -17.88 -45.61 -37.89
N SER A 168 -17.36 -44.64 -37.14
CA SER A 168 -16.04 -44.70 -36.50
C SER A 168 -16.06 -45.59 -35.25
N LEU A 169 -14.95 -46.27 -34.96
CA LEU A 169 -14.73 -47.00 -33.71
C LEU A 169 -14.49 -46.07 -32.50
N GLY A 170 -14.49 -44.75 -32.73
CA GLY A 170 -14.23 -43.74 -31.72
C GLY A 170 -12.80 -43.19 -31.76
N ASN A 171 -12.63 -42.05 -31.12
CA ASN A 171 -11.38 -41.32 -30.98
C ASN A 171 -11.23 -40.91 -29.51
N ILE A 172 -10.01 -40.99 -29.01
CA ILE A 172 -9.63 -40.34 -27.75
C ILE A 172 -9.17 -38.93 -28.12
N VAL A 173 -9.67 -37.92 -27.42
CA VAL A 173 -9.34 -36.51 -27.67
C VAL A 173 -8.71 -35.95 -26.40
N LEU A 174 -7.44 -35.55 -26.46
CA LEU A 174 -6.76 -34.86 -25.38
C LEU A 174 -6.71 -33.37 -25.75
N ILE A 175 -7.37 -32.53 -24.95
CA ILE A 175 -7.33 -31.08 -25.07
C ILE A 175 -6.53 -30.54 -23.89
N GLY A 176 -5.75 -29.50 -24.14
CA GLY A 176 -4.99 -28.87 -23.08
C GLY A 176 -4.46 -27.51 -23.45
N GLU A 177 -3.73 -26.94 -22.50
CA GLU A 177 -3.27 -25.56 -22.58
C GLU A 177 -1.79 -25.42 -22.21
N SER A 178 -1.23 -24.25 -22.45
CA SER A 178 0.07 -23.89 -21.88
C SER A 178 0.04 -23.90 -20.35
N PRO A 179 1.16 -24.11 -19.66
CA PRO A 179 1.23 -24.13 -18.20
C PRO A 179 0.70 -22.86 -17.54
N THR A 180 0.69 -21.73 -18.27
CA THR A 180 0.09 -20.47 -17.80
C THR A 180 -1.37 -20.59 -17.34
N ILE A 181 -2.13 -21.60 -17.80
CA ILE A 181 -3.49 -21.85 -17.30
C ILE A 181 -3.50 -22.20 -15.80
N LEU A 182 -2.43 -22.81 -15.29
CA LEU A 182 -2.28 -23.12 -13.86
C LEU A 182 -2.09 -21.86 -13.01
N LEU A 183 -1.66 -20.76 -13.63
CA LEU A 183 -1.58 -19.43 -12.99
C LEU A 183 -2.92 -18.69 -13.08
N ASP A 184 -3.80 -19.06 -14.02
CA ASP A 184 -5.12 -18.45 -14.22
C ASP A 184 -6.24 -19.26 -13.54
N ALA A 185 -5.97 -19.70 -12.31
CA ALA A 185 -6.88 -20.49 -11.49
C ALA A 185 -7.90 -19.59 -10.76
N ALA A 186 -8.14 -19.84 -9.46
CA ALA A 186 -9.05 -19.00 -8.67
C ALA A 186 -8.39 -17.65 -8.31
N PRO A 187 -9.18 -16.57 -8.19
CA PRO A 187 -8.69 -15.29 -7.66
C PRO A 187 -8.04 -15.44 -6.28
N HIS A 188 -6.97 -14.70 -6.06
CA HIS A 188 -6.21 -14.71 -4.81
C HIS A 188 -5.93 -13.29 -4.32
N THR A 189 -5.74 -13.13 -3.01
CA THR A 189 -5.38 -11.84 -2.40
C THR A 189 -4.13 -11.99 -1.56
N GLN A 190 -3.09 -11.24 -1.92
CA GLN A 190 -1.82 -11.18 -1.20
C GLN A 190 -1.11 -9.85 -1.45
N SER A 191 -0.03 -9.59 -0.69
CA SER A 191 0.77 -8.39 -0.82
C SER A 191 2.25 -8.67 -0.76
N PHE A 192 3.01 -7.81 -1.43
CA PHE A 192 4.46 -7.86 -1.52
C PHE A 192 5.05 -6.53 -1.06
N GLY A 193 6.12 -6.59 -0.26
CA GLY A 193 6.79 -5.41 0.28
C GLY A 193 6.11 -4.84 1.52
N GLY A 194 5.93 -3.51 1.57
CA GLY A 194 5.27 -2.77 2.65
C GLY A 194 6.16 -2.55 3.87
N GLY A 195 6.56 -3.64 4.53
CA GLY A 195 7.54 -3.63 5.62
C GLY A 195 8.87 -3.02 5.17
N GLN A 196 9.33 -3.49 4.01
CA GLN A 196 10.53 -3.08 3.28
C GLN A 196 10.29 -3.19 1.77
N GLU A 197 11.14 -2.55 0.97
CA GLU A 197 11.08 -2.67 -0.48
C GLU A 197 11.46 -4.07 -0.96
N ILE A 198 10.87 -4.50 -2.06
CA ILE A 198 11.05 -5.82 -2.65
C ILE A 198 11.32 -5.68 -4.15
N SER A 199 12.17 -6.54 -4.71
CA SER A 199 12.48 -6.49 -6.14
C SER A 199 11.33 -7.03 -7.00
N LEU A 200 11.12 -6.48 -8.19
CA LEU A 200 10.09 -6.99 -9.10
C LEU A 200 10.38 -8.44 -9.54
N ASN A 201 11.67 -8.82 -9.68
CA ASN A 201 12.06 -10.20 -9.95
C ASN A 201 11.62 -11.16 -8.85
N SER A 202 11.81 -10.77 -7.59
CA SER A 202 11.42 -11.56 -6.42
C SER A 202 9.92 -11.84 -6.42
N ILE A 203 9.11 -10.82 -6.71
CA ILE A 203 7.65 -10.95 -6.77
C ILE A 203 7.23 -11.90 -7.88
N ALA A 204 7.70 -11.64 -9.10
CA ALA A 204 7.34 -12.46 -10.25
C ALA A 204 7.76 -13.92 -10.04
N GLN A 205 8.96 -14.16 -9.51
CA GLN A 205 9.42 -15.52 -9.19
C GLN A 205 8.53 -16.20 -8.15
N GLN A 206 8.17 -15.51 -7.08
CA GLN A 206 7.31 -16.05 -6.03
C GLN A 206 5.94 -16.43 -6.61
N VAL A 207 5.27 -15.48 -7.27
CA VAL A 207 3.93 -15.69 -7.84
C VAL A 207 3.92 -16.81 -8.88
N ILE A 208 4.96 -16.89 -9.72
CA ILE A 208 5.09 -17.99 -10.69
C ILE A 208 5.27 -19.32 -9.95
N SER A 209 6.10 -19.37 -8.90
CA SER A 209 6.37 -20.61 -8.15
C SER A 209 5.21 -21.08 -7.27
N GLU A 210 4.26 -20.19 -6.95
CA GLU A 210 3.02 -20.52 -6.23
C GLU A 210 2.04 -21.31 -7.10
N GLY A 211 1.98 -21.01 -8.41
CA GLY A 211 1.08 -21.71 -9.35
C GLY A 211 1.77 -22.70 -10.30
N LEU A 212 3.09 -22.61 -10.51
CA LEU A 212 3.86 -23.53 -11.35
C LEU A 212 4.91 -24.27 -10.53
N ASP A 213 4.89 -25.61 -10.65
CA ASP A 213 5.96 -26.47 -10.14
C ASP A 213 7.24 -26.28 -10.98
N PRO A 214 8.31 -25.68 -10.42
CA PRO A 214 9.56 -25.44 -11.15
C PRO A 214 10.26 -26.75 -11.57
N SER A 215 9.87 -27.90 -11.00
CA SER A 215 10.36 -29.22 -11.42
C SER A 215 9.73 -29.71 -12.73
N LYS A 216 8.56 -29.16 -13.11
CA LYS A 216 7.78 -29.55 -14.29
C LYS A 216 7.72 -28.50 -15.38
N PHE A 217 7.84 -27.22 -15.04
CA PHE A 217 7.69 -26.12 -16.00
C PHE A 217 8.79 -25.08 -15.83
N ASP A 218 9.40 -24.69 -16.95
CA ASP A 218 10.49 -23.72 -16.96
C ASP A 218 9.97 -22.29 -17.06
N PHE A 219 10.63 -21.38 -16.34
CA PHE A 219 10.35 -19.95 -16.42
C PHE A 219 11.62 -19.11 -16.25
N ARG A 220 11.56 -17.89 -16.77
CA ARG A 220 12.63 -16.90 -16.74
C ARG A 220 12.10 -15.57 -16.22
N VAL A 221 12.78 -15.02 -15.22
CA VAL A 221 12.49 -13.70 -14.64
C VAL A 221 13.71 -12.79 -14.78
N ASP A 222 13.58 -11.73 -15.57
CA ASP A 222 14.64 -10.75 -15.86
C ASP A 222 14.05 -9.36 -16.09
N ALA A 223 13.36 -8.82 -15.08
CA ALA A 223 12.77 -7.49 -15.11
C ALA A 223 13.83 -6.39 -15.22
N SER A 224 13.46 -5.32 -15.92
CA SER A 224 14.25 -4.09 -16.03
C SER A 224 13.99 -3.16 -14.85
N PHE A 225 12.76 -3.13 -14.35
CA PHE A 225 12.34 -2.34 -13.21
C PHE A 225 12.95 -2.88 -11.92
N GLY A 226 13.28 -1.97 -11.01
CA GLY A 226 13.97 -2.28 -9.76
C GLY A 226 13.03 -2.69 -8.64
N ASN A 227 13.20 -2.04 -7.49
CA ASN A 227 12.43 -2.34 -6.30
C ASN A 227 11.12 -1.56 -6.26
N ILE A 228 10.11 -2.17 -5.64
CA ILE A 228 8.82 -1.58 -5.38
C ILE A 228 8.56 -1.53 -3.87
N SER A 229 7.89 -0.47 -3.42
CA SER A 229 7.60 -0.27 -1.99
C SER A 229 6.47 -1.17 -1.51
N TYR A 230 5.45 -1.36 -2.34
CA TYR A 230 4.28 -2.15 -2.02
C TYR A 230 3.55 -2.52 -3.32
N SER A 231 3.14 -3.77 -3.45
CA SER A 231 2.20 -4.21 -4.49
C SER A 231 1.26 -5.25 -3.94
N SER A 232 0.02 -5.23 -4.37
CA SER A 232 -1.02 -6.15 -3.94
C SER A 232 -1.63 -6.84 -5.16
N GLN A 233 -1.66 -8.18 -5.08
CA GLN A 233 -2.53 -9.02 -5.89
C GLN A 233 -3.86 -9.00 -5.16
N TYR A 234 -4.90 -8.38 -5.73
CA TYR A 234 -6.17 -8.18 -5.03
C TYR A 234 -7.31 -8.78 -5.85
N GLU A 235 -7.91 -9.84 -5.33
CA GLU A 235 -9.04 -10.55 -5.96
C GLU A 235 -8.80 -10.84 -7.45
N GLU A 236 -7.59 -11.28 -7.78
CA GLU A 236 -7.19 -11.59 -9.16
C GLU A 236 -6.33 -12.85 -9.21
N THR A 237 -6.30 -13.55 -10.34
CA THR A 237 -5.47 -14.75 -10.53
C THR A 237 -3.99 -14.38 -10.61
N HIS A 238 -3.09 -15.35 -10.42
CA HIS A 238 -1.66 -15.11 -10.56
C HIS A 238 -1.30 -14.67 -11.98
N TYR A 239 -1.95 -15.24 -13.00
CA TYR A 239 -1.78 -14.84 -14.40
C TYR A 239 -2.20 -13.39 -14.61
N ASN A 240 -3.39 -13.01 -14.13
CA ASN A 240 -3.90 -11.63 -14.26
C ASN A 240 -2.96 -10.63 -13.57
N TYR A 241 -2.48 -10.97 -12.36
CA TYR A 241 -1.51 -10.15 -11.63
C TYR A 241 -0.22 -9.96 -12.42
N LEU A 242 0.41 -11.05 -12.89
CA LEU A 242 1.66 -11.01 -13.66
C LEU A 242 1.49 -10.23 -14.96
N ALA A 243 0.41 -10.46 -15.70
CA ALA A 243 0.09 -9.74 -16.94
C ALA A 243 -0.09 -8.24 -16.69
N ARG A 244 -0.89 -7.86 -15.69
CA ARG A 244 -1.13 -6.48 -15.30
C ARG A 244 0.15 -5.79 -14.84
N VAL A 245 0.93 -6.44 -13.99
CA VAL A 245 2.18 -5.90 -13.46
C VAL A 245 3.21 -5.74 -14.57
N ALA A 246 3.33 -6.70 -15.48
CA ALA A 246 4.22 -6.58 -16.64
C ALA A 246 3.87 -5.35 -17.49
N GLU A 247 2.61 -5.18 -17.88
CA GLU A 247 2.15 -3.98 -18.60
C GLU A 247 2.40 -2.70 -17.80
N ALA A 248 2.09 -2.70 -16.50
CA ALA A 248 2.16 -1.52 -15.66
C ALA A 248 3.60 -1.01 -15.50
N TYR A 249 4.58 -1.90 -15.42
CA TYR A 249 6.02 -1.58 -15.31
C TYR A 249 6.77 -1.59 -16.65
N GLY A 250 6.10 -1.91 -17.76
CA GLY A 250 6.70 -1.96 -19.11
C GLY A 250 7.57 -3.19 -19.37
N GLU A 251 7.37 -4.26 -18.60
CA GLU A 251 7.99 -5.56 -18.79
C GLU A 251 7.19 -6.42 -19.79
N GLN A 252 7.82 -7.45 -20.33
CA GLN A 252 7.17 -8.41 -21.24
C GLN A 252 6.75 -9.65 -20.45
N PHE A 253 5.58 -10.20 -20.77
CA PHE A 253 5.06 -11.43 -20.17
C PHE A 253 4.44 -12.31 -21.26
N PHE A 254 5.06 -13.46 -21.57
CA PHE A 254 4.56 -14.37 -22.58
C PHE A 254 5.16 -15.78 -22.42
N TYR A 255 4.48 -16.79 -22.96
CA TYR A 255 4.98 -18.16 -23.02
C TYR A 255 5.48 -18.48 -24.43
N ASP A 256 6.71 -18.97 -24.57
CA ASP A 256 7.30 -19.26 -25.89
C ASP A 256 6.98 -20.68 -26.42
N GLY A 257 6.24 -21.46 -25.63
CA GLY A 257 5.95 -22.88 -25.89
C GLY A 257 6.74 -23.83 -25.01
N GLU A 258 7.85 -23.40 -24.41
CA GLU A 258 8.69 -24.19 -23.51
C GLU A 258 8.98 -23.43 -22.19
N VAL A 259 9.22 -22.12 -22.28
CA VAL A 259 9.59 -21.26 -21.14
C VAL A 259 8.61 -20.10 -20.99
N LEU A 260 8.15 -19.85 -19.76
CA LEU A 260 7.40 -18.63 -19.41
C LEU A 260 8.35 -17.48 -19.11
N HIS A 261 8.23 -16.37 -19.83
CA HIS A 261 9.09 -15.20 -19.65
C HIS A 261 8.37 -14.07 -18.92
N PHE A 262 9.04 -13.47 -17.94
CA PHE A 262 8.66 -12.21 -17.30
C PHE A 262 9.86 -11.26 -17.29
N GLY A 263 9.70 -10.05 -17.82
CA GLY A 263 10.76 -9.04 -17.87
C GLY A 263 11.21 -8.69 -19.29
N LYS A 264 12.52 -8.54 -19.50
CA LYS A 264 13.10 -8.28 -20.82
C LYS A 264 12.84 -9.44 -21.77
N LEU A 265 12.69 -9.12 -23.07
CA LEU A 265 12.72 -10.14 -24.12
C LEU A 265 13.97 -11.02 -23.97
N PRO A 266 13.84 -12.35 -24.15
CA PRO A 266 14.99 -13.24 -24.13
C PRO A 266 15.98 -12.88 -25.24
N PRO A 267 17.26 -13.27 -25.12
CA PRO A 267 18.23 -13.08 -26.19
C PRO A 267 17.72 -13.68 -27.50
N ALA A 268 17.78 -12.92 -28.60
CA ALA A 268 17.28 -13.36 -29.88
C ALA A 268 18.12 -14.53 -30.43
N GLU A 269 17.43 -15.59 -30.85
CA GLU A 269 18.03 -16.67 -31.65
C GLU A 269 18.30 -16.19 -33.09
N ASN A 270 19.05 -16.99 -33.85
CA ASN A 270 19.22 -16.74 -35.28
C ASN A 270 17.86 -16.78 -35.99
N PRO A 271 17.55 -15.81 -36.86
CA PRO A 271 16.24 -15.71 -37.49
C PRO A 271 15.97 -16.85 -38.46
N VAL A 272 14.75 -17.39 -38.42
CA VAL A 272 14.28 -18.39 -39.38
C VAL A 272 14.07 -17.74 -40.74
N LYS A 273 14.55 -18.37 -41.83
CA LYS A 273 14.35 -17.84 -43.18
C LYS A 273 12.99 -18.26 -43.75
N LEU A 274 12.12 -17.29 -43.99
CA LEU A 274 10.81 -17.49 -44.61
C LEU A 274 10.83 -16.91 -46.03
N VAL A 275 10.80 -17.77 -47.04
CA VAL A 275 10.97 -17.40 -48.45
C VAL A 275 9.69 -17.67 -49.22
N TYR A 276 9.08 -16.60 -49.73
CA TYR A 276 7.83 -16.67 -50.48
C TYR A 276 7.95 -17.59 -51.71
N GLY A 277 7.01 -18.52 -51.85
CA GLY A 277 7.00 -19.52 -52.92
C GLY A 277 7.91 -20.73 -52.68
N LYS A 278 8.65 -20.77 -51.55
CA LYS A 278 9.45 -21.92 -51.14
C LYS A 278 8.85 -22.58 -49.89
N ASN A 279 8.89 -21.89 -48.76
CA ASN A 279 8.40 -22.38 -47.46
C ASN A 279 7.34 -21.46 -46.84
N LEU A 280 6.93 -20.44 -47.60
CA LEU A 280 5.99 -19.39 -47.22
C LEU A 280 5.01 -19.14 -48.38
N SER A 281 3.72 -19.09 -48.08
CA SER A 281 2.64 -18.73 -49.01
C SER A 281 1.58 -17.86 -48.32
N ASP A 282 0.60 -17.36 -49.08
CA ASP A 282 -0.59 -16.67 -48.57
C ASP A 282 -0.29 -15.50 -47.63
N VAL A 283 0.77 -14.76 -47.94
CA VAL A 283 1.25 -13.64 -47.14
C VAL A 283 0.29 -12.46 -47.23
N ARG A 284 -0.11 -11.92 -46.08
CA ARG A 284 -0.88 -10.69 -45.94
C ARG A 284 -0.13 -9.72 -45.05
N ILE A 285 0.15 -8.53 -45.57
CA ILE A 285 0.83 -7.45 -44.84
C ILE A 285 -0.18 -6.34 -44.59
N ARG A 286 -0.29 -5.90 -43.34
CA ARG A 286 -1.24 -4.87 -42.89
C ARG A 286 -0.52 -3.78 -42.13
N MET A 287 -0.81 -2.52 -42.48
CA MET A 287 -0.46 -1.35 -41.67
C MET A 287 -1.71 -0.89 -40.92
N LYS A 288 -1.55 -0.54 -39.64
CA LYS A 288 -2.63 -0.03 -38.79
C LYS A 288 -2.23 1.32 -38.21
N ALA A 289 -3.13 2.28 -38.25
CA ALA A 289 -3.00 3.50 -37.46
C ALA A 289 -3.43 3.19 -36.02
N GLN A 290 -2.54 3.38 -35.04
CA GLN A 290 -2.77 3.10 -33.63
C GLN A 290 -2.65 4.35 -32.77
N HIS A 291 -3.35 4.40 -31.63
CA HIS A 291 -3.14 5.47 -30.66
C HIS A 291 -1.86 5.17 -29.84
N VAL A 292 -0.76 5.82 -30.22
CA VAL A 292 0.59 5.61 -29.65
C VAL A 292 1.06 6.74 -28.73
N LYS A 293 0.13 7.55 -28.20
CA LYS A 293 0.44 8.69 -27.33
C LYS A 293 -0.20 8.59 -25.94
N PRO A 294 0.14 7.59 -25.12
CA PRO A 294 -0.23 7.61 -23.72
C PRO A 294 0.43 8.81 -23.01
N SER A 295 -0.29 9.44 -22.09
CA SER A 295 0.24 10.47 -21.20
C SER A 295 -0.19 10.14 -19.78
N PHE A 296 0.77 9.82 -18.92
CA PHE A 296 0.53 9.40 -17.55
C PHE A 296 0.94 10.49 -16.57
N TYR A 297 0.18 10.59 -15.49
CA TYR A 297 0.55 11.38 -14.33
C TYR A 297 0.43 10.57 -13.05
N GLY A 298 1.19 10.97 -12.06
CA GLY A 298 1.17 10.44 -10.70
C GLY A 298 1.31 11.57 -9.68
N TYR A 299 1.29 11.21 -8.40
CA TYR A 299 1.50 12.15 -7.31
C TYR A 299 2.28 11.47 -6.19
N ASN A 300 3.45 12.03 -5.88
CA ASN A 300 4.25 11.61 -4.74
C ASN A 300 3.84 12.42 -3.51
N SER A 301 3.02 11.81 -2.66
CA SER A 301 2.56 12.46 -1.42
C SER A 301 3.66 12.69 -0.38
N ARG A 302 4.77 11.95 -0.41
CA ARG A 302 5.90 12.14 0.52
C ARG A 302 6.64 13.46 0.27
N LYS A 303 6.68 13.88 -1.00
CA LYS A 303 7.36 15.11 -1.45
C LYS A 303 6.41 16.24 -1.85
N ASN A 304 5.10 15.99 -1.86
CA ASN A 304 4.10 16.86 -2.46
C ASN A 304 4.42 17.24 -3.92
N GLU A 305 4.68 16.23 -4.75
CA GLU A 305 5.16 16.44 -6.12
C GLU A 305 4.24 15.76 -7.13
N LYS A 306 3.82 16.52 -8.16
CA LYS A 306 3.14 15.94 -9.33
C LYS A 306 4.19 15.29 -10.23
N LEU A 307 3.96 14.04 -10.58
CA LEU A 307 4.83 13.27 -11.45
C LEU A 307 4.23 13.21 -12.86
N THR A 308 5.04 13.47 -13.87
CA THR A 308 4.64 13.39 -15.28
C THR A 308 5.77 12.78 -16.11
N GLY A 309 5.42 11.97 -17.11
CA GLY A 309 6.40 11.39 -18.04
C GLY A 309 6.52 12.18 -19.34
N GLY A 310 7.71 12.16 -19.95
CA GLY A 310 7.93 12.67 -21.31
C GLY A 310 7.25 11.80 -22.37
N ILE A 311 6.87 12.39 -23.51
CA ILE A 311 6.22 11.65 -24.60
C ILE A 311 7.19 10.58 -25.13
N PRO A 312 6.83 9.28 -25.07
CA PRO A 312 7.73 8.23 -25.52
C PRO A 312 7.85 8.26 -27.04
N ALA A 313 9.07 8.02 -27.53
CA ALA A 313 9.32 7.75 -28.93
C ALA A 313 9.77 6.29 -29.08
N ILE A 314 8.99 5.51 -29.82
CA ILE A 314 9.33 4.13 -30.16
C ILE A 314 10.01 4.13 -31.53
N LYS A 315 11.15 3.47 -31.63
CA LYS A 315 11.90 3.32 -32.88
C LYS A 315 11.59 1.95 -33.47
N HIS A 316 11.29 1.92 -34.76
CA HIS A 316 11.16 0.68 -35.52
C HIS A 316 12.32 0.55 -36.50
N THR A 317 12.87 -0.67 -36.64
CA THR A 317 13.90 -0.97 -37.65
C THR A 317 13.27 -1.17 -39.04
N SER A 318 12.02 -1.67 -39.09
CA SER A 318 11.27 -1.82 -40.34
C SER A 318 10.76 -0.46 -40.83
N ASP A 319 11.10 -0.09 -42.07
CA ASP A 319 10.68 1.17 -42.70
C ASP A 319 9.15 1.31 -42.74
N ILE A 320 8.43 0.21 -43.02
CA ILE A 320 6.96 0.21 -43.08
C ILE A 320 6.38 0.43 -41.68
N ALA A 321 6.92 -0.24 -40.67
CA ALA A 321 6.47 -0.07 -39.29
C ALA A 321 6.77 1.35 -38.78
N GLN A 322 7.96 1.88 -39.09
CA GLN A 322 8.36 3.25 -38.76
C GLN A 322 7.41 4.26 -39.41
N ARG A 323 7.07 4.08 -40.69
CA ARG A 323 6.09 4.90 -41.42
C ARG A 323 4.70 4.82 -40.79
N ALA A 324 4.25 3.61 -40.44
CA ALA A 324 2.94 3.41 -39.79
C ALA A 324 2.88 4.07 -38.40
N TYR A 325 3.98 4.01 -37.63
CA TYR A 325 4.12 4.70 -36.35
C TYR A 325 4.08 6.23 -36.52
N GLU A 326 4.80 6.80 -37.49
CA GLU A 326 4.77 8.23 -37.76
C GLU A 326 3.38 8.72 -38.22
N ILE A 327 2.69 7.93 -39.05
CA ILE A 327 1.31 8.20 -39.44
C ILE A 327 0.41 8.15 -38.21
N SER A 328 0.55 7.13 -37.35
CA SER A 328 -0.19 7.00 -36.09
C SER A 328 -0.04 8.23 -35.19
N VAL A 329 1.20 8.73 -35.04
CA VAL A 329 1.51 9.96 -34.30
C VAL A 329 0.82 11.18 -34.92
N LYS A 330 0.68 11.27 -36.24
CA LYS A 330 0.02 12.40 -36.92
C LYS A 330 -1.51 12.30 -36.90
N THR A 331 -2.04 11.09 -37.01
CA THR A 331 -3.47 10.79 -37.04
C THR A 331 -4.11 11.03 -35.68
N PHE A 332 -3.52 10.49 -34.61
CA PHE A 332 -4.02 10.65 -33.26
C PHE A 332 -3.35 11.84 -32.57
N LYS A 333 -4.00 13.00 -32.65
CA LYS A 333 -3.45 14.27 -32.13
C LYS A 333 -3.52 14.32 -30.61
N THR A 334 -4.64 13.92 -30.01
CA THR A 334 -4.91 14.05 -28.57
C THR A 334 -4.19 12.97 -27.76
N PRO A 335 -3.30 13.33 -26.80
CA PRO A 335 -2.71 12.37 -25.87
C PRO A 335 -3.78 11.73 -24.97
N SER A 336 -3.59 10.46 -24.63
CA SER A 336 -4.47 9.76 -23.67
C SER A 336 -4.00 10.04 -22.25
N LEU A 337 -4.44 11.19 -21.68
CA LEU A 337 -4.08 11.60 -20.32
C LEU A 337 -4.80 10.74 -19.27
N ARG A 338 -4.05 9.94 -18.51
CA ARG A 338 -4.58 9.05 -17.47
C ARG A 338 -3.64 8.99 -16.26
N VAL A 339 -4.15 8.48 -15.14
CA VAL A 339 -3.31 8.15 -13.99
C VAL A 339 -2.40 6.99 -14.36
N ALA A 340 -1.12 7.03 -13.99
CA ALA A 340 -0.21 5.91 -14.20
C ALA A 340 -0.78 4.62 -13.55
N PRO A 341 -0.66 3.43 -14.18
CA PRO A 341 -1.17 2.16 -13.64
C PRO A 341 -0.32 1.56 -12.51
N ILE A 342 0.60 2.35 -11.93
CA ILE A 342 1.49 1.95 -10.84
C ILE A 342 1.47 3.03 -9.74
N LYS A 343 1.85 2.68 -8.52
CA LYS A 343 2.19 3.69 -7.51
C LYS A 343 3.60 4.25 -7.77
N ALA A 344 3.68 5.27 -8.62
CA ALA A 344 4.94 5.93 -8.96
C ALA A 344 5.53 6.69 -7.77
N ASN A 345 6.83 6.49 -7.51
CA ASN A 345 7.63 7.23 -6.54
C ASN A 345 8.43 8.35 -7.20
N SER A 346 8.73 8.22 -8.50
CA SER A 346 9.50 9.17 -9.30
C SER A 346 8.90 9.41 -10.68
N PHE A 347 9.35 10.47 -11.36
CA PHE A 347 8.95 10.73 -12.75
C PHE A 347 9.45 9.64 -13.71
N LEU A 348 10.58 8.98 -13.40
CA LEU A 348 11.11 7.86 -14.18
C LEU A 348 10.15 6.66 -14.16
N ASP A 349 9.45 6.42 -13.06
CA ASP A 349 8.48 5.33 -12.96
C ASP A 349 7.30 5.59 -13.91
N VAL A 350 6.80 6.83 -13.92
CA VAL A 350 5.73 7.27 -14.82
C VAL A 350 6.18 7.16 -16.28
N GLU A 351 7.40 7.61 -16.58
CA GLU A 351 7.98 7.53 -17.93
C GLU A 351 8.14 6.08 -18.39
N SER A 352 8.61 5.19 -17.52
CA SER A 352 8.83 3.77 -17.85
C SER A 352 7.52 3.06 -18.15
N SER A 353 6.50 3.28 -17.30
CA SER A 353 5.13 2.78 -17.52
C SER A 353 4.53 3.32 -18.83
N GLN A 354 4.68 4.62 -19.07
CA GLN A 354 4.20 5.28 -20.30
C GLN A 354 4.88 4.73 -21.55
N LYS A 355 6.20 4.49 -21.48
CA LYS A 355 6.99 3.91 -22.57
C LYS A 355 6.58 2.47 -22.85
N GLY A 356 6.32 1.66 -21.82
CA GLY A 356 5.78 0.31 -21.94
C GLY A 356 4.46 0.26 -22.70
N THR A 357 3.46 1.03 -22.24
CA THR A 357 2.15 1.11 -22.91
C THR A 357 2.28 1.62 -24.35
N ALA A 358 3.13 2.63 -24.60
CA ALA A 358 3.37 3.14 -25.95
C ALA A 358 4.04 2.10 -26.85
N GLY A 359 5.04 1.38 -26.33
CA GLY A 359 5.77 0.32 -27.02
C GLY A 359 4.85 -0.82 -27.44
N SER A 360 4.00 -1.29 -26.53
CA SER A 360 3.00 -2.34 -26.82
C SER A 360 2.01 -1.91 -27.92
N LYS A 361 1.51 -0.66 -27.89
CA LYS A 361 0.63 -0.16 -28.96
C LYS A 361 1.36 0.09 -30.27
N ALA A 362 2.61 0.52 -30.20
CA ALA A 362 3.46 0.75 -31.36
C ALA A 362 3.85 -0.55 -32.05
N SER A 363 3.97 -1.67 -31.33
CA SER A 363 4.26 -2.97 -31.96
C SER A 363 3.14 -3.46 -32.88
N GLU A 364 1.90 -3.00 -32.67
CA GLU A 364 0.72 -3.39 -33.45
C GLU A 364 0.47 -2.53 -34.70
N VAL A 365 1.37 -1.61 -35.07
CA VAL A 365 1.22 -0.74 -36.26
C VAL A 365 1.48 -1.46 -37.58
N PHE A 366 2.20 -2.59 -37.52
CA PHE A 366 2.55 -3.41 -38.67
C PHE A 366 2.34 -4.89 -38.32
N ILE A 367 1.40 -5.54 -39.02
CA ILE A 367 1.05 -6.94 -38.81
C ILE A 367 1.23 -7.72 -40.10
N THR A 368 1.96 -8.82 -40.05
CA THR A 368 2.13 -9.76 -41.17
C THR A 368 1.55 -11.12 -40.78
N THR A 369 0.79 -11.73 -41.67
CA THR A 369 0.33 -13.12 -41.52
C THR A 369 0.70 -13.93 -42.74
N GLY A 370 0.95 -15.22 -42.59
CA GLY A 370 1.21 -16.10 -43.73
C GLY A 370 0.98 -17.57 -43.39
N ILE A 371 1.03 -18.42 -44.41
CA ILE A 371 1.09 -19.87 -44.27
C ILE A 371 2.54 -20.31 -44.46
N SER A 372 3.06 -21.12 -43.56
CA SER A 372 4.42 -21.64 -43.63
C SER A 372 4.45 -23.16 -43.47
N THR A 373 5.39 -23.79 -44.17
CA THR A 373 5.69 -25.22 -44.05
C THR A 373 6.81 -25.51 -43.05
N VAL A 374 7.30 -24.49 -42.34
CA VAL A 374 8.30 -24.62 -41.28
C VAL A 374 7.62 -24.92 -39.93
N PRO A 375 7.84 -26.11 -39.32
CA PRO A 375 7.15 -26.53 -38.10
C PRO A 375 7.78 -26.03 -36.80
N PHE A 376 8.78 -25.13 -36.89
CA PHE A 376 9.59 -24.71 -35.75
C PHE A 376 9.36 -23.25 -35.34
N LEU A 377 8.37 -22.57 -35.92
CA LEU A 377 7.98 -21.22 -35.53
C LEU A 377 7.29 -21.23 -34.16
N TYR A 378 7.49 -20.20 -33.34
CA TYR A 378 6.86 -20.07 -32.02
C TYR A 378 6.75 -18.59 -31.61
N PRO A 379 5.84 -18.21 -30.69
CA PRO A 379 5.75 -16.83 -30.21
C PRO A 379 7.06 -16.36 -29.57
N GLY A 380 7.55 -15.20 -30.00
CA GLY A 380 8.82 -14.63 -29.56
C GLY A 380 10.03 -14.99 -30.42
N CYS A 381 9.92 -15.93 -31.36
CA CYS A 381 11.00 -16.21 -32.31
C CYS A 381 11.08 -15.14 -33.41
N THR A 382 12.26 -14.97 -34.01
CA THR A 382 12.46 -14.02 -35.12
C THR A 382 12.56 -14.75 -36.45
N ALA A 383 12.08 -14.11 -37.51
CA ALA A 383 12.15 -14.64 -38.87
C ALA A 383 12.52 -13.56 -39.89
N ASP A 384 13.46 -13.87 -40.78
CA ASP A 384 13.80 -13.04 -41.93
C ASP A 384 12.90 -13.44 -43.09
N MET A 385 12.02 -12.52 -43.50
CA MET A 385 11.09 -12.75 -44.60
C MET A 385 11.68 -12.25 -45.92
N GLU A 386 11.69 -13.12 -46.93
CA GLU A 386 12.01 -12.78 -48.31
C GLU A 386 10.76 -12.85 -49.18
N MET A 387 10.54 -11.79 -49.95
CA MET A 387 9.40 -11.66 -50.86
C MET A 387 9.88 -11.63 -52.30
N ARG A 388 9.04 -12.10 -53.22
CA ARG A 388 9.34 -12.07 -54.65
C ARG A 388 9.48 -10.62 -55.13
N LYS A 389 10.50 -10.35 -55.94
CA LYS A 389 10.67 -9.05 -56.62
C LYS A 389 9.54 -8.85 -57.62
N ALA A 390 9.02 -7.63 -57.76
CA ALA A 390 7.88 -7.35 -58.65
C ALA A 390 8.15 -7.75 -60.11
N GLU A 391 9.39 -7.56 -60.57
CA GLU A 391 9.79 -7.73 -61.97
C GLU A 391 10.55 -9.04 -62.23
N SER A 392 10.68 -9.96 -61.27
CA SER A 392 11.39 -11.23 -61.48
C SER A 392 10.83 -12.40 -60.66
N SER A 393 11.33 -13.61 -60.92
CA SER A 393 11.06 -14.79 -60.11
C SER A 393 11.96 -14.91 -58.88
N GLU A 394 12.91 -13.98 -58.70
CA GLU A 394 13.80 -13.99 -57.55
C GLU A 394 13.13 -13.41 -56.31
N THR A 395 13.54 -13.86 -55.13
CA THR A 395 13.19 -13.24 -53.86
C THR A 395 14.25 -12.26 -53.41
N SER A 396 13.86 -11.30 -52.59
CA SER A 396 14.77 -10.41 -51.87
C SER A 396 14.29 -10.23 -50.44
N TYR A 397 15.23 -9.94 -49.55
CA TYR A 397 14.92 -9.58 -48.16
C TYR A 397 13.88 -8.45 -48.12
N PHE A 398 12.86 -8.65 -47.31
CA PHE A 398 11.79 -7.69 -47.10
C PHE A 398 11.87 -7.08 -45.70
N THR A 399 11.73 -7.90 -44.66
CA THR A 399 11.80 -7.41 -43.28
C THR A 399 12.01 -8.55 -42.29
N ARG A 400 12.50 -8.20 -41.09
CA ARG A 400 12.57 -9.10 -39.96
C ARG A 400 11.30 -9.03 -39.14
N LEU A 401 10.74 -10.19 -38.85
CA LEU A 401 9.50 -10.38 -38.13
C LEU A 401 9.75 -10.98 -36.75
N LEU A 402 8.91 -10.61 -35.78
CA LEU A 402 8.80 -11.25 -34.48
C LEU A 402 7.44 -11.93 -34.40
N LEU A 403 7.44 -13.26 -34.26
CA LEU A 403 6.24 -14.08 -34.26
C LEU A 403 5.43 -13.80 -33.00
N THR A 404 4.13 -13.53 -33.13
CA THR A 404 3.22 -13.29 -32.00
C THR A 404 2.16 -14.37 -31.86
N GLU A 405 1.76 -15.00 -32.96
CA GLU A 405 0.87 -16.17 -32.93
C GLU A 405 1.33 -17.20 -33.97
N VAL A 406 1.19 -18.49 -33.62
CA VAL A 406 1.50 -19.59 -34.54
C VAL A 406 0.47 -20.69 -34.35
N VAL A 407 -0.08 -21.21 -35.44
CA VAL A 407 -0.97 -22.36 -35.49
C VAL A 407 -0.26 -23.47 -36.23
N HIS A 408 -0.16 -24.64 -35.62
CA HIS A 408 0.40 -25.85 -36.17
C HIS A 408 -0.70 -26.90 -36.31
N GLU A 409 -0.84 -27.48 -37.49
CA GLU A 409 -1.68 -28.66 -37.73
C GLU A 409 -0.84 -29.76 -38.37
N VAL A 410 -0.88 -30.96 -37.80
CA VAL A 410 -0.17 -32.15 -38.30
C VAL A 410 -1.13 -33.32 -38.35
N ASP A 411 -1.21 -34.00 -39.50
CA ASP A 411 -2.01 -35.21 -39.65
C ASP A 411 -1.22 -36.50 -39.36
N ALA A 412 -1.91 -37.65 -39.35
CA ALA A 412 -1.32 -38.97 -39.11
C ALA A 412 -0.18 -39.35 -40.09
N ARG A 413 -0.15 -38.76 -41.29
CA ARG A 413 0.89 -39.03 -42.30
C ARG A 413 2.11 -38.13 -42.11
N GLY A 414 1.98 -37.07 -41.31
CA GLY A 414 3.00 -36.06 -41.05
C GLY A 414 2.88 -34.85 -41.97
N TYR A 415 1.78 -34.65 -42.69
CA TYR A 415 1.58 -33.41 -43.43
C TYR A 415 1.36 -32.27 -42.44
N TYR A 416 2.19 -31.23 -42.57
CA TYR A 416 2.17 -30.06 -41.71
C TYR A 416 1.60 -28.84 -42.45
N SER A 417 0.75 -28.10 -41.76
CA SER A 417 0.27 -26.78 -42.16
C SER A 417 0.47 -25.80 -41.01
N GLY A 418 1.29 -24.78 -41.25
CA GLY A 418 1.57 -23.72 -40.30
C GLY A 418 0.90 -22.41 -40.72
N ARG A 419 0.29 -21.69 -39.79
CA ARG A 419 -0.14 -20.29 -39.99
C ARG A 419 0.47 -19.42 -38.91
N PHE A 420 0.90 -18.21 -39.24
CA PHE A 420 1.44 -17.30 -38.24
C PHE A 420 0.86 -15.88 -38.34
N GLU A 421 0.94 -15.16 -37.23
CA GLU A 421 0.87 -13.70 -37.15
C GLU A 421 2.17 -13.18 -36.53
N ALA A 422 2.67 -12.07 -37.07
CA ALA A 422 3.92 -11.46 -36.64
C ALA A 422 3.87 -9.94 -36.72
N ILE A 423 4.71 -9.31 -35.90
CA ILE A 423 4.96 -7.87 -35.90
C ILE A 423 6.35 -7.59 -36.47
N ALA A 424 6.68 -6.31 -36.68
CA ALA A 424 8.05 -5.93 -36.99
C ALA A 424 8.95 -6.24 -35.79
N ALA A 425 10.08 -6.90 -36.04
CA ALA A 425 11.07 -7.14 -35.01
C ALA A 425 11.75 -5.83 -34.54
N ASP A 426 12.56 -5.96 -33.49
CA ASP A 426 13.49 -4.92 -33.02
C ASP A 426 12.84 -3.61 -32.51
N SER A 427 11.53 -3.61 -32.24
CA SER A 427 10.88 -2.55 -31.45
C SER A 427 11.24 -2.62 -29.96
N GLY A 428 11.59 -3.82 -29.48
CA GLY A 428 11.80 -4.15 -28.06
C GLY A 428 10.52 -4.47 -27.29
N TYR A 429 9.35 -4.50 -27.95
CA TYR A 429 8.05 -4.72 -27.32
C TYR A 429 7.22 -5.74 -28.08
N ILE A 430 6.45 -6.53 -27.34
CA ILE A 430 5.36 -7.38 -27.86
C ILE A 430 3.99 -6.79 -27.49
N PRO A 431 2.92 -7.21 -28.19
CA PRO A 431 1.57 -6.85 -27.77
C PRO A 431 1.30 -7.35 -26.34
N ARG A 432 0.59 -6.53 -25.56
CA ARG A 432 0.31 -6.84 -24.15
C ARG A 432 -0.60 -8.06 -24.01
N PRO A 433 -0.42 -8.88 -22.96
CA PRO A 433 -1.36 -9.94 -22.59
C PRO A 433 -2.75 -9.40 -22.22
N GLU A 434 -3.75 -10.28 -22.23
CA GLU A 434 -5.09 -9.97 -21.74
C GLU A 434 -5.12 -9.99 -20.20
N PHE A 435 -5.68 -8.93 -19.60
CA PHE A 435 -5.89 -8.83 -18.15
C PHE A 435 -7.02 -7.86 -17.81
N ILE A 436 -7.56 -8.00 -16.61
CA ILE A 436 -8.56 -7.14 -15.99
C ILE A 436 -7.88 -6.33 -14.88
N VAL A 437 -8.16 -5.03 -14.79
CA VAL A 437 -7.64 -4.19 -13.71
C VAL A 437 -8.47 -4.44 -12.44
N PRO A 438 -7.87 -4.92 -11.34
CA PRO A 438 -8.57 -5.12 -10.08
C PRO A 438 -8.96 -3.77 -9.48
N LYS A 439 -10.10 -3.75 -8.77
CA LYS A 439 -10.58 -2.57 -8.05
C LYS A 439 -10.71 -2.92 -6.58
N ALA A 440 -9.92 -2.25 -5.75
CA ALA A 440 -9.94 -2.46 -4.31
C ALA A 440 -11.07 -1.66 -3.66
N GLU A 441 -11.90 -2.36 -2.88
CA GLU A 441 -12.95 -1.79 -2.06
C GLU A 441 -12.42 -1.39 -0.67
N PRO A 442 -13.10 -0.50 0.06
CA PRO A 442 -12.73 -0.17 1.44
C PRO A 442 -12.69 -1.41 2.34
N GLN A 443 -11.66 -1.52 3.17
CA GLN A 443 -11.41 -2.69 4.01
C GLN A 443 -11.02 -2.28 5.42
N PHE A 444 -11.28 -3.16 6.39
CA PHE A 444 -10.72 -3.02 7.72
C PHE A 444 -9.22 -3.28 7.70
N GLY A 445 -8.52 -2.63 8.63
CA GLY A 445 -7.16 -3.00 8.96
C GLY A 445 -6.82 -2.60 10.38
N LYS A 446 -5.75 -3.18 10.89
CA LYS A 446 -5.21 -2.90 12.21
C LYS A 446 -3.92 -2.09 12.10
N VAL A 447 -3.82 -1.02 12.85
CA VAL A 447 -2.59 -0.22 12.91
C VAL A 447 -1.50 -1.03 13.62
N VAL A 448 -0.39 -1.30 12.92
CA VAL A 448 0.76 -2.06 13.45
C VAL A 448 1.95 -1.17 13.76
N SER A 449 2.01 0.03 13.20
CA SER A 449 3.03 1.03 13.53
C SER A 449 2.55 2.45 13.19
N ASN A 450 2.80 3.40 14.09
CA ASN A 450 2.62 4.84 13.85
C ASN A 450 3.95 5.61 13.92
N SER A 451 5.08 4.89 13.95
CA SER A 451 6.43 5.47 14.02
C SER A 451 6.94 5.86 12.62
N ASP A 452 6.28 6.83 12.00
CA ASP A 452 6.64 7.32 10.66
C ASP A 452 8.05 7.93 10.62
N PRO A 453 9.02 7.35 9.88
CA PRO A 453 10.38 7.88 9.77
C PRO A 453 10.47 9.29 9.17
N LEU A 454 9.45 9.73 8.42
CA LEU A 454 9.39 11.07 7.83
C LEU A 454 8.56 12.05 8.69
N ASN A 455 7.99 11.59 9.80
CA ASN A 455 7.15 12.39 10.69
C ASN A 455 5.99 13.11 9.97
N GLN A 456 5.31 12.41 9.05
CA GLN A 456 4.20 12.95 8.24
C GLN A 456 2.81 12.48 8.73
N GLY A 457 2.73 11.88 9.92
CA GLY A 457 1.47 11.36 10.48
C GLY A 457 0.93 10.13 9.77
N ARG A 458 1.80 9.36 9.11
CA ARG A 458 1.43 8.11 8.42
C ARG A 458 1.48 6.91 9.36
N VAL A 459 0.76 5.86 9.01
CA VAL A 459 0.73 4.60 9.76
C VAL A 459 0.99 3.40 8.84
N LYS A 460 1.48 2.29 9.40
CA LYS A 460 1.43 0.97 8.77
C LYS A 460 0.20 0.24 9.26
N VAL A 461 -0.52 -0.39 8.34
CA VAL A 461 -1.73 -1.15 8.61
C VAL A 461 -1.54 -2.59 8.15
N GLN A 462 -2.02 -3.54 8.94
CA GLN A 462 -2.17 -4.94 8.55
C GLN A 462 -3.64 -5.19 8.19
N PHE A 463 -3.90 -5.63 6.96
CA PHE A 463 -5.23 -6.05 6.51
C PHE A 463 -5.56 -7.45 7.03
N ASP A 464 -6.84 -7.80 7.12
CA ASP A 464 -7.28 -9.09 7.70
C ASP A 464 -6.78 -10.32 6.92
N TRP A 465 -6.52 -10.18 5.62
CA TRP A 465 -5.97 -11.24 4.76
C TRP A 465 -4.43 -11.33 4.81
N GLN A 466 -3.74 -10.36 5.41
CA GLN A 466 -2.29 -10.41 5.62
C GLN A 466 -1.94 -11.27 6.84
N GLN A 467 -0.86 -12.04 6.77
CA GLN A 467 -0.43 -12.91 7.87
C GLN A 467 0.94 -12.52 8.43
N GLY A 468 1.22 -12.91 9.68
CA GLY A 468 2.53 -12.73 10.29
C GLY A 468 2.96 -11.26 10.39
N LYS A 469 4.10 -10.93 9.79
CA LYS A 469 4.70 -9.58 9.79
C LYS A 469 4.29 -8.73 8.58
N ASP A 470 3.43 -9.24 7.70
CA ASP A 470 3.02 -8.53 6.50
C ASP A 470 2.16 -7.32 6.85
N SER A 471 2.45 -6.20 6.22
CA SER A 471 1.73 -4.94 6.43
C SER A 471 1.79 -4.09 5.16
N SER A 472 0.97 -3.04 5.11
CA SER A 472 1.17 -1.94 4.19
C SER A 472 2.53 -1.26 4.41
N GLU A 473 2.96 -0.44 3.46
CA GLU A 473 3.92 0.62 3.74
C GLU A 473 3.30 1.73 4.61
N PHE A 474 4.08 2.76 4.98
CA PHE A 474 3.52 3.94 5.65
C PHE A 474 2.54 4.67 4.73
N ILE A 475 1.26 4.60 5.09
CA ILE A 475 0.13 5.16 4.35
C ILE A 475 -0.46 6.37 5.07
N ARG A 476 -1.01 7.31 4.30
CA ARG A 476 -1.57 8.55 4.85
C ARG A 476 -2.85 8.28 5.63
N VAL A 477 -3.11 9.12 6.62
CA VAL A 477 -4.37 9.19 7.37
C VAL A 477 -5.17 10.38 6.87
N MET A 478 -6.44 10.15 6.55
CA MET A 478 -7.41 11.20 6.22
C MET A 478 -7.78 11.94 7.50
N SER A 479 -7.62 13.25 7.50
CA SER A 479 -8.12 14.14 8.55
C SER A 479 -9.38 14.88 8.08
N PRO A 480 -10.32 15.22 8.99
CA PRO A 480 -11.46 16.08 8.68
C PRO A 480 -11.07 17.43 8.06
N ASP A 481 -9.95 17.98 8.52
CA ASP A 481 -9.37 19.22 8.02
C ASP A 481 -7.84 19.12 8.10
N ALA A 482 -7.14 19.47 7.01
CA ALA A 482 -5.68 19.39 6.93
C ALA A 482 -5.14 20.44 5.94
N GLY A 483 -4.08 21.15 6.32
CA GLY A 483 -3.42 22.09 5.42
C GLY A 483 -2.28 22.88 6.07
N SER A 484 -2.00 24.05 5.49
CA SER A 484 -1.04 25.02 5.98
C SER A 484 -1.54 26.45 5.70
N SER A 485 -0.98 27.43 6.40
CA SER A 485 -1.20 28.87 6.18
C SER A 485 0.11 29.65 6.42
N GLU A 486 0.07 30.98 6.24
CA GLU A 486 1.20 31.87 6.56
C GLU A 486 1.60 31.77 8.04
N ASP A 487 0.63 31.68 8.94
CA ASP A 487 0.84 31.59 10.39
C ASP A 487 1.12 30.16 10.87
N VAL A 488 0.56 29.14 10.21
CA VAL A 488 0.67 27.72 10.62
C VAL A 488 1.17 26.87 9.45
N LYS A 489 2.48 26.67 9.39
CA LYS A 489 3.13 25.95 8.27
C LYS A 489 2.91 24.43 8.28
N THR A 490 2.75 23.83 9.46
CA THR A 490 2.63 22.37 9.66
C THR A 490 1.50 22.06 10.64
N ASN A 491 0.76 20.98 10.40
CA ASN A 491 -0.35 20.51 11.25
C ASN A 491 -1.49 21.53 11.47
N ARG A 492 -1.78 22.40 10.49
CA ARG A 492 -3.00 23.21 10.54
C ARG A 492 -4.22 22.32 10.23
N GLY A 493 -5.22 22.35 11.11
CA GLY A 493 -6.44 21.53 10.99
C GLY A 493 -6.53 20.51 12.13
N PHE A 494 -7.19 19.38 11.87
CA PHE A 494 -7.34 18.29 12.85
C PHE A 494 -6.20 17.29 12.71
N MET A 495 -5.33 17.21 13.72
CA MET A 495 -4.19 16.29 13.74
C MET A 495 -4.38 15.25 14.85
N SER A 496 -4.77 14.03 14.46
CA SER A 496 -4.81 12.86 15.33
C SER A 496 -4.38 11.64 14.54
N VAL A 497 -3.31 10.98 14.98
CA VAL A 497 -2.77 9.79 14.31
C VAL A 497 -3.26 8.57 15.08
N PRO A 498 -3.87 7.57 14.41
CA PRO A 498 -4.25 6.31 15.03
C PRO A 498 -3.09 5.65 15.79
N GLU A 499 -3.41 5.01 16.91
CA GLU A 499 -2.45 4.33 17.77
C GLU A 499 -2.25 2.87 17.34
N VAL A 500 -1.12 2.29 17.71
CA VAL A 500 -0.86 0.87 17.47
C VAL A 500 -1.91 0.02 18.18
N GLY A 501 -2.58 -0.86 17.44
CA GLY A 501 -3.69 -1.68 17.92
C GLY A 501 -5.06 -1.18 17.47
N ASP A 502 -5.19 0.07 17.04
CA ASP A 502 -6.46 0.63 16.59
C ASP A 502 -6.96 -0.07 15.32
N GLN A 503 -8.27 -0.28 15.24
CA GLN A 503 -8.94 -0.69 14.02
C GLN A 503 -9.29 0.55 13.19
N VAL A 504 -8.96 0.50 11.90
CA VAL A 504 -9.17 1.59 10.96
C VAL A 504 -9.88 1.10 9.70
N MET A 505 -10.65 1.97 9.06
CA MET A 505 -11.12 1.77 7.70
C MET A 505 -10.05 2.28 6.73
N VAL A 506 -9.63 1.45 5.79
CA VAL A 506 -8.67 1.77 4.74
C VAL A 506 -9.39 1.84 3.41
N ASN A 507 -9.14 2.88 2.63
CA ASN A 507 -9.63 3.02 1.26
C ASN A 507 -8.45 3.20 0.30
N PHE A 508 -8.72 3.15 -1.00
CA PHE A 508 -7.71 3.04 -2.04
C PHE A 508 -7.86 4.20 -3.03
N VAL A 509 -6.80 5.00 -3.21
CA VAL A 509 -6.84 6.14 -4.13
C VAL A 509 -7.06 5.63 -5.55
N TYR A 510 -8.13 6.09 -6.20
CA TYR A 510 -8.61 5.58 -7.50
C TYR A 510 -8.98 4.08 -7.52
N GLN A 511 -9.33 3.50 -6.36
CA GLN A 511 -9.60 2.06 -6.20
C GLN A 511 -8.40 1.16 -6.59
N HIS A 512 -7.18 1.72 -6.57
CA HIS A 512 -5.98 0.96 -6.93
C HIS A 512 -5.42 0.23 -5.70
N PRO A 513 -5.26 -1.10 -5.73
CA PRO A 513 -4.87 -1.90 -4.55
C PRO A 513 -3.53 -1.47 -3.94
N ASP A 514 -2.58 -1.02 -4.77
CA ASP A 514 -1.29 -0.51 -4.28
C ASP A 514 -1.35 0.88 -3.63
N ARG A 515 -2.51 1.56 -3.57
CA ARG A 515 -2.65 2.94 -3.08
C ARG A 515 -3.55 3.09 -1.84
N PRO A 516 -3.32 2.33 -0.77
CA PRO A 516 -4.11 2.45 0.45
C PRO A 516 -3.87 3.77 1.19
N PHE A 517 -4.91 4.24 1.87
CA PHE A 517 -4.88 5.32 2.86
C PHE A 517 -5.95 5.05 3.94
N VAL A 518 -5.69 5.48 5.18
CA VAL A 518 -6.66 5.36 6.27
C VAL A 518 -7.74 6.43 6.12
N MET A 519 -9.01 6.03 6.07
CA MET A 519 -10.17 6.92 6.03
C MET A 519 -10.55 7.43 7.42
N GLY A 520 -10.41 6.59 8.45
CA GLY A 520 -10.74 6.93 9.83
C GLY A 520 -10.65 5.73 10.77
N GLY A 521 -10.66 6.00 12.09
CA GLY A 521 -10.73 4.97 13.13
C GLY A 521 -12.14 4.42 13.28
N LEU A 522 -12.24 3.13 13.63
CA LEU A 522 -13.50 2.46 13.92
C LEU A 522 -13.45 1.83 15.30
N PHE A 523 -14.40 2.22 16.15
CA PHE A 523 -14.61 1.55 17.42
C PHE A 523 -15.20 0.16 17.18
N HIS A 524 -14.69 -0.82 17.93
CA HIS A 524 -15.26 -2.17 18.01
C HIS A 524 -15.69 -2.46 19.45
N GLY A 525 -16.27 -3.63 19.73
CA GLY A 525 -16.81 -3.97 21.06
C GLY A 525 -15.82 -3.94 22.23
N GLY A 526 -14.51 -3.78 21.97
CA GLY A 526 -13.48 -3.61 22.99
C GLY A 526 -13.00 -2.17 23.19
N SER A 527 -13.34 -1.25 22.28
CA SER A 527 -12.87 0.14 22.29
C SER A 527 -14.00 1.17 22.27
N GLY A 528 -15.23 0.78 21.90
CA GLY A 528 -16.41 1.66 21.88
C GLY A 528 -17.41 1.34 22.99
N ALA A 529 -17.87 2.37 23.70
CA ALA A 529 -18.96 2.30 24.69
C ALA A 529 -20.19 3.16 24.31
N GLY A 530 -20.12 3.92 23.20
CA GLY A 530 -21.16 4.87 22.78
C GLY A 530 -21.28 6.09 23.69
N GLY A 531 -22.31 6.93 23.48
CA GLY A 531 -22.55 8.15 24.26
C GLY A 531 -23.21 7.92 25.63
N GLY A 532 -23.15 6.71 26.19
CA GLY A 532 -23.81 6.36 27.45
C GLY A 532 -25.34 6.38 27.38
N SER A 533 -26.00 6.47 28.54
CA SER A 533 -27.46 6.52 28.63
C SER A 533 -28.02 7.74 27.88
N GLY A 534 -28.99 7.51 26.99
CA GLY A 534 -29.60 8.56 26.17
C GLY A 534 -28.69 9.14 25.08
N ASN A 535 -27.50 8.57 24.85
CA ASN A 535 -26.50 9.13 23.94
C ASN A 535 -26.08 10.58 24.30
N ASN A 536 -26.01 10.86 25.60
CA ASN A 536 -25.77 12.21 26.12
C ASN A 536 -24.30 12.62 26.07
N ILE A 537 -23.36 11.67 26.14
CA ILE A 537 -21.94 11.94 26.27
C ILE A 537 -21.26 12.01 24.91
N MET A 538 -20.56 13.12 24.68
CA MET A 538 -19.61 13.29 23.59
C MET A 538 -18.25 13.68 24.17
N SER A 539 -17.17 13.13 23.66
CA SER A 539 -15.83 13.50 24.14
C SER A 539 -14.77 13.47 23.05
N PHE A 540 -13.77 14.31 23.24
CA PHE A 540 -12.46 14.21 22.61
C PHE A 540 -11.46 13.82 23.68
N SER A 541 -10.96 12.59 23.59
CA SER A 541 -10.06 12.02 24.60
C SER A 541 -8.74 11.64 23.94
N GLY A 542 -7.63 12.07 24.55
CA GLY A 542 -6.29 11.69 24.11
C GLY A 542 -5.76 10.46 24.85
N ARG A 543 -4.69 9.85 24.33
CA ARG A 543 -4.01 8.69 24.95
C ARG A 543 -3.60 8.89 26.41
N SER A 544 -3.33 10.14 26.82
CA SER A 544 -2.93 10.48 28.18
C SER A 544 -4.07 10.45 29.20
N GLY A 545 -5.33 10.38 28.73
CA GLY A 545 -6.53 10.56 29.56
C GLY A 545 -6.96 12.03 29.71
N ALA A 546 -6.27 12.98 29.06
CA ALA A 546 -6.80 14.34 28.92
C ALA A 546 -8.05 14.33 28.02
N GLU A 547 -9.06 15.09 28.39
CA GLU A 547 -10.36 15.06 27.74
C GLU A 547 -11.04 16.43 27.67
N LEU A 548 -11.75 16.66 26.56
CA LEU A 548 -12.85 17.60 26.48
C LEU A 548 -14.15 16.79 26.39
N LYS A 549 -15.03 16.95 27.37
CA LYS A 549 -16.26 16.17 27.50
C LYS A 549 -17.49 17.09 27.53
N TYR A 550 -18.51 16.71 26.80
CA TYR A 550 -19.82 17.34 26.80
C TYR A 550 -20.90 16.34 27.25
N ASP A 551 -21.72 16.76 28.21
CA ASP A 551 -22.89 16.02 28.67
C ASP A 551 -24.16 16.76 28.26
N ASN A 552 -24.81 16.28 27.19
CA ASN A 552 -26.05 16.86 26.67
C ASN A 552 -27.25 16.67 27.59
N GLY A 553 -27.21 15.70 28.52
CA GLY A 553 -28.29 15.50 29.48
C GLY A 553 -28.29 16.60 30.55
N ALA A 554 -27.09 16.96 31.03
CA ALA A 554 -26.91 18.04 31.99
C ALA A 554 -26.73 19.43 31.34
N GLY A 555 -26.39 19.50 30.04
CA GLY A 555 -25.94 20.74 29.39
C GLY A 555 -24.56 21.20 29.84
N SER A 556 -23.75 20.29 30.38
CA SER A 556 -22.48 20.61 31.06
C SER A 556 -21.25 20.31 30.20
N MET A 557 -20.18 21.07 30.37
CA MET A 557 -18.90 20.90 29.67
C MET A 557 -17.75 20.76 30.67
N ASN A 558 -16.78 19.90 30.36
CA ASN A 558 -15.60 19.69 31.20
C ASN A 558 -14.34 19.55 30.34
N LEU A 559 -13.33 20.38 30.59
CA LEU A 559 -11.97 20.22 30.09
C LEU A 559 -11.10 19.73 31.24
N LYS A 560 -10.44 18.58 31.07
CA LYS A 560 -9.66 17.94 32.13
C LYS A 560 -8.33 17.42 31.60
N ASP A 561 -7.27 17.62 32.37
CA ASP A 561 -5.96 17.04 32.08
C ASP A 561 -5.74 15.69 32.80
N LYS A 562 -4.58 15.08 32.59
CA LYS A 562 -4.20 13.83 33.28
C LYS A 562 -4.03 14.01 34.80
N GLY A 563 -3.60 15.19 35.25
CA GLY A 563 -3.32 15.50 36.66
C GLY A 563 -4.56 15.85 37.50
N GLY A 564 -5.72 16.01 36.86
CA GLY A 564 -6.99 16.34 37.49
C GLY A 564 -7.30 17.85 37.54
N ALA A 565 -6.42 18.70 36.99
CA ALA A 565 -6.76 20.10 36.78
C ALA A 565 -7.88 20.20 35.74
N ASN A 566 -8.85 21.08 35.97
CA ASN A 566 -10.03 21.14 35.11
C ASN A 566 -10.66 22.54 35.03
N MET A 567 -11.47 22.71 33.99
CA MET A 567 -12.40 23.80 33.81
C MET A 567 -13.78 23.21 33.53
N HIS A 568 -14.72 23.44 34.45
CA HIS A 568 -16.04 22.84 34.40
C HIS A 568 -17.15 23.89 34.37
N PHE A 569 -18.02 23.78 33.36
CA PHE A 569 -19.27 24.51 33.23
C PHE A 569 -20.42 23.55 33.52
N ASP A 570 -21.25 23.85 34.51
CA ASP A 570 -22.24 22.90 35.06
C ASP A 570 -23.57 22.83 34.29
N GLY A 571 -23.75 23.68 33.27
CA GLY A 571 -24.99 23.80 32.49
C GLY A 571 -26.06 24.71 33.11
N THR A 572 -25.89 25.15 34.37
CA THR A 572 -26.79 26.10 35.04
C THR A 572 -26.26 27.54 35.03
N GLY A 573 -25.07 27.73 34.45
CA GLY A 573 -24.40 29.03 34.34
C GLY A 573 -23.24 29.20 35.32
N ASN A 574 -22.87 28.17 36.09
CA ASN A 574 -21.69 28.23 36.95
C ASN A 574 -20.45 27.73 36.20
N ALA A 575 -19.31 28.33 36.51
CA ALA A 575 -17.99 27.94 36.01
C ALA A 575 -17.04 27.73 37.19
N THR A 576 -16.25 26.68 37.13
CA THR A 576 -15.23 26.33 38.13
C THR A 576 -13.90 26.03 37.44
N THR A 577 -12.79 26.43 38.08
CA THR A 577 -11.43 26.14 37.64
C THR A 577 -10.64 25.61 38.83
N ASP A 578 -10.29 24.33 38.77
CA ASP A 578 -9.59 23.64 39.85
C ASP A 578 -8.18 23.22 39.43
N ALA A 579 -7.23 23.42 40.34
CA ALA A 579 -5.86 22.95 40.21
C ALA A 579 -5.45 22.21 41.49
N ASN A 580 -4.99 20.97 41.35
CA ASN A 580 -4.63 20.12 42.50
C ASN A 580 -3.30 20.51 43.17
N LEU A 581 -2.46 21.31 42.51
CA LEU A 581 -1.14 21.71 43.03
C LEU A 581 -1.02 23.22 43.19
N ASN A 582 -0.95 23.97 42.09
CA ASN A 582 -0.79 25.42 42.10
C ASN A 582 -1.73 26.08 41.08
N HIS A 583 -2.29 27.25 41.42
CA HIS A 583 -3.05 28.10 40.51
C HIS A 583 -2.34 29.45 40.42
N VAL A 584 -1.81 29.79 39.24
CA VAL A 584 -1.06 31.03 38.99
C VAL A 584 -1.79 31.85 37.94
N VAL A 585 -2.03 33.13 38.23
CA VAL A 585 -2.64 34.11 37.32
C VAL A 585 -1.68 35.29 37.14
N ASN A 586 -1.24 35.53 35.91
CA ASN A 586 -0.36 36.65 35.56
C ASN A 586 -1.10 37.60 34.61
N ALA A 587 -1.10 38.89 34.92
CA ALA A 587 -1.67 39.94 34.07
C ALA A 587 -0.57 40.93 33.68
N GLY A 588 -0.47 41.26 32.39
CA GLY A 588 0.60 42.11 31.88
C GLY A 588 0.39 43.62 32.08
N SER A 589 -0.82 44.06 32.43
CA SER A 589 -1.12 45.48 32.65
C SER A 589 -2.09 45.72 33.81
N THR A 590 -3.28 45.11 33.82
CA THR A 590 -4.24 45.28 34.91
C THR A 590 -4.91 43.94 35.25
N SER A 591 -5.15 43.70 36.54
CA SER A 591 -5.94 42.58 37.05
C SER A 591 -7.04 43.11 37.96
N SER A 592 -8.29 42.83 37.60
CA SER A 592 -9.46 43.29 38.35
C SER A 592 -10.44 42.14 38.62
N ILE A 593 -10.87 41.99 39.87
CA ILE A 593 -11.95 41.07 40.27
C ILE A 593 -13.20 41.91 40.54
N ASN A 594 -14.25 41.67 39.76
CA ASN A 594 -15.49 42.45 39.78
C ASN A 594 -16.68 41.56 40.19
N VAL A 595 -17.36 41.90 41.29
CA VAL A 595 -18.50 41.12 41.81
C VAL A 595 -19.79 41.93 41.76
N GLY A 596 -20.87 41.29 41.29
CA GLY A 596 -22.21 41.88 41.21
C GLY A 596 -22.46 42.76 39.99
N ALA A 597 -21.54 42.78 39.01
CA ALA A 597 -21.77 43.42 37.73
C ALA A 597 -22.84 42.65 36.93
N LYS A 598 -23.71 43.39 36.22
CA LYS A 598 -24.71 42.85 35.29
C LYS A 598 -24.71 43.70 34.03
N GLU A 599 -25.40 43.25 32.99
CA GLU A 599 -25.70 44.09 31.82
C GLU A 599 -26.29 45.43 32.31
N ASN A 600 -25.61 46.54 32.05
CA ASN A 600 -25.93 47.90 32.49
C ASN A 600 -25.83 48.22 34.00
N ASN A 601 -25.18 47.39 34.83
CA ASN A 601 -24.92 47.70 36.24
C ASN A 601 -23.44 47.47 36.59
N PRO A 602 -22.68 48.51 37.02
CA PRO A 602 -21.29 48.34 37.40
C PRO A 602 -21.15 47.44 38.63
N ALA A 603 -19.96 46.83 38.75
CA ALA A 603 -19.61 45.98 39.87
C ALA A 603 -19.88 46.66 41.23
N ALA A 604 -20.39 45.89 42.19
CA ALA A 604 -20.64 46.36 43.54
C ALA A 604 -19.40 46.23 44.44
N SER A 605 -18.52 45.28 44.12
CA SER A 605 -17.23 45.06 44.80
C SER A 605 -16.12 44.85 43.77
N ILE A 606 -15.00 45.54 43.96
CA ILE A 606 -13.86 45.55 43.03
C ILE A 606 -12.57 45.38 43.83
N PHE A 607 -11.71 44.46 43.38
CA PHE A 607 -10.29 44.39 43.74
C PHE A 607 -9.47 44.62 42.48
N ASP A 608 -8.65 45.66 42.46
CA ASP A 608 -7.99 46.17 41.24
C ASP A 608 -6.50 46.36 41.48
N MET A 609 -5.68 45.94 40.53
CA MET A 609 -4.21 46.00 40.57
C MET A 609 -3.66 46.36 39.19
N ASP A 610 -2.69 47.27 39.10
CA ASP A 610 -2.06 47.66 37.83
C ASP A 610 -0.53 47.45 37.78
N ASP A 611 0.04 47.61 36.59
CA ASP A 611 1.47 47.49 36.29
C ASP A 611 2.33 48.65 36.85
N GLN A 612 1.70 49.65 37.44
CA GLN A 612 2.36 50.75 38.16
C GLN A 612 2.45 50.47 39.67
N GLY A 613 1.86 49.36 40.15
CA GLY A 613 1.86 48.97 41.55
C GLY A 613 0.71 49.57 42.37
N ASN A 614 -0.29 50.18 41.72
CA ASN A 614 -1.48 50.63 42.43
C ASN A 614 -2.36 49.42 42.78
N ILE A 615 -2.86 49.40 44.03
CA ILE A 615 -3.79 48.38 44.51
C ILE A 615 -5.01 49.11 45.10
N SER A 616 -6.21 48.80 44.62
CA SER A 616 -7.44 49.44 45.10
C SER A 616 -8.55 48.45 45.44
N PHE A 617 -9.25 48.76 46.55
CA PHE A 617 -10.46 48.06 46.99
C PHE A 617 -11.63 49.05 46.91
N LYS A 618 -12.65 48.77 46.09
CA LYS A 618 -13.85 49.62 45.96
C LYS A 618 -15.09 48.78 46.28
N GLY A 619 -15.86 49.20 47.27
CA GLY A 619 -17.12 48.55 47.66
C GLY A 619 -18.20 49.58 47.96
N LYS A 620 -19.46 49.27 47.62
CA LYS A 620 -20.59 50.20 47.82
C LYS A 620 -21.06 50.34 49.28
N LYS A 621 -20.98 49.25 50.08
CA LYS A 621 -21.56 49.21 51.45
C LYS A 621 -20.51 49.22 52.57
N SER A 622 -19.48 48.39 52.45
CA SER A 622 -18.45 48.27 53.48
C SER A 622 -17.20 47.56 52.97
N LEU A 623 -16.05 47.88 53.57
CA LEU A 623 -14.82 47.07 53.54
C LEU A 623 -14.54 46.56 54.96
N THR A 624 -14.26 45.27 55.13
CA THR A 624 -13.93 44.66 56.42
C THR A 624 -12.73 43.74 56.28
N ILE A 625 -11.70 43.98 57.09
CA ILE A 625 -10.52 43.12 57.24
C ILE A 625 -10.55 42.58 58.67
N THR A 626 -10.61 41.27 58.85
CA THR A 626 -10.71 40.62 60.18
C THR A 626 -9.68 39.52 60.30
N ILE A 627 -8.94 39.51 61.40
CA ILE A 627 -7.97 38.46 61.76
C ILE A 627 -8.20 38.11 63.22
N GLY A 628 -8.81 36.96 63.50
CA GLY A 628 -9.22 36.58 64.86
C GLY A 628 -10.12 37.66 65.49
N ASN A 629 -9.67 38.23 66.63
CA ASN A 629 -10.41 39.27 67.37
C ASN A 629 -10.11 40.71 66.89
N SER A 630 -9.17 40.91 65.96
CA SER A 630 -8.82 42.24 65.44
C SER A 630 -9.59 42.54 64.15
N SER A 631 -10.05 43.79 63.97
CA SER A 631 -10.74 44.19 62.74
C SER A 631 -10.54 45.66 62.37
N LEU A 632 -10.51 45.91 61.06
CA LEU A 632 -10.68 47.22 60.42
C LEU A 632 -11.98 47.20 59.61
N LYS A 633 -12.89 48.14 59.87
CA LYS A 633 -14.15 48.27 59.12
C LYS A 633 -14.33 49.69 58.61
N MET A 634 -14.67 49.82 57.33
CA MET A 634 -15.07 51.08 56.68
C MET A 634 -16.50 50.91 56.16
N LYS A 635 -17.38 51.87 56.43
CA LYS A 635 -18.81 51.83 56.04
C LYS A 635 -19.15 52.95 55.05
N GLU A 636 -20.25 52.75 54.33
CA GLU A 636 -20.84 53.75 53.40
C GLU A 636 -21.14 55.11 54.08
N ASP A 637 -21.47 55.12 55.37
CA ASP A 637 -21.73 56.34 56.15
C ASP A 637 -20.46 57.13 56.54
N GLY A 638 -19.27 56.65 56.13
CA GLY A 638 -17.98 57.25 56.44
C GLY A 638 -17.36 56.78 57.76
N THR A 639 -18.04 55.90 58.53
CA THR A 639 -17.49 55.36 59.78
C THR A 639 -16.30 54.45 59.48
N ILE A 640 -15.17 54.73 60.14
CA ILE A 640 -14.00 53.87 60.18
C ILE A 640 -13.79 53.40 61.62
N SER A 641 -13.77 52.09 61.86
CA SER A 641 -13.56 51.50 63.19
C SER A 641 -12.39 50.53 63.21
N LEU A 642 -11.49 50.71 64.17
CA LEU A 642 -10.40 49.79 64.49
C LEU A 642 -10.69 49.13 65.84
N THR A 643 -10.55 47.81 65.93
CA THR A 643 -10.75 47.05 67.17
C THR A 643 -9.68 45.97 67.26
N GLY A 644 -9.13 45.76 68.46
CA GLY A 644 -8.12 44.75 68.74
C GLY A 644 -7.82 44.70 70.24
N LYS A 645 -6.97 43.76 70.66
CA LYS A 645 -6.51 43.68 72.06
C LYS A 645 -5.68 44.92 72.43
N ASP A 646 -4.67 45.21 71.61
CA ASP A 646 -3.78 46.36 71.74
C ASP A 646 -3.77 47.11 70.39
N ILE A 647 -3.91 48.43 70.40
CA ILE A 647 -3.82 49.28 69.21
C ILE A 647 -2.67 50.27 69.42
N THR A 648 -1.59 50.09 68.67
CA THR A 648 -0.42 50.98 68.71
C THR A 648 -0.37 51.81 67.44
N VAL A 649 -0.33 53.14 67.59
CA VAL A 649 -0.17 54.09 66.48
C VAL A 649 1.09 54.91 66.73
N THR A 650 2.05 54.87 65.81
CA THR A 650 3.36 55.51 65.95
C THR A 650 3.68 56.33 64.71
N GLY A 651 4.07 57.60 64.88
CA GLY A 651 4.56 58.46 63.81
C GLY A 651 6.03 58.83 64.03
N SER A 652 6.85 58.79 62.98
CA SER A 652 8.29 59.09 63.06
C SER A 652 8.59 60.59 63.09
N ASN A 653 7.78 61.40 62.40
CA ASN A 653 7.92 62.85 62.35
C ASN A 653 6.83 63.56 63.17
N ASN A 654 5.58 63.19 62.95
CA ASN A 654 4.41 63.79 63.60
C ASN A 654 3.25 62.79 63.59
N LEU A 655 2.38 62.86 64.61
CA LEU A 655 1.08 62.20 64.62
C LEU A 655 0.02 63.29 64.85
N ALA A 656 -0.75 63.60 63.80
CA ALA A 656 -1.84 64.57 63.88
C ALA A 656 -3.18 63.82 63.92
N ILE A 657 -3.96 64.05 64.98
CA ILE A 657 -5.34 63.58 65.10
C ILE A 657 -6.18 64.86 65.21
N ASN A 658 -6.99 65.13 64.19
CA ASN A 658 -7.84 66.31 64.13
C ASN A 658 -9.28 65.86 63.87
N ALA A 659 -10.23 66.44 64.59
CA ALA A 659 -11.65 66.32 64.28
C ALA A 659 -12.15 67.68 63.79
N THR A 660 -12.70 67.71 62.58
CA THR A 660 -13.29 68.91 61.98
C THR A 660 -14.79 68.67 61.72
N PRO A 661 -15.65 69.69 61.89
CA PRO A 661 -17.06 69.56 61.55
C PRO A 661 -17.24 69.19 60.08
N SER A 662 -18.27 68.43 59.72
CA SER A 662 -18.61 68.22 58.31
C SER A 662 -19.11 69.53 57.69
N GLU A 663 -18.84 69.76 56.41
CA GLU A 663 -19.14 71.02 55.70
C GLU A 663 -20.65 71.39 55.62
N LYS A 664 -21.54 70.62 56.25
CA LYS A 664 -23.01 70.82 56.19
C LYS A 664 -23.72 70.88 57.55
N GLY A 665 -23.13 71.56 58.54
CA GLY A 665 -23.89 72.08 59.68
C GLY A 665 -23.04 72.23 60.96
N GLY A 666 -23.25 73.36 61.66
CA GLY A 666 -22.50 73.83 62.83
C GLY A 666 -22.38 72.88 64.04
N GLY A 667 -21.67 71.77 63.89
CA GLY A 667 -21.21 70.89 64.97
C GLY A 667 -19.78 71.22 65.42
N SER A 668 -19.37 70.72 66.58
CA SER A 668 -17.96 70.72 67.02
C SER A 668 -17.29 69.41 66.60
N GLY A 669 -16.13 69.49 65.96
CA GLY A 669 -15.24 68.33 65.82
C GLY A 669 -14.74 67.93 67.21
N THR A 670 -14.99 66.70 67.62
CA THR A 670 -14.62 66.19 68.95
C THR A 670 -13.63 65.03 68.82
N ILE A 671 -12.57 65.05 69.62
CA ILE A 671 -11.66 63.92 69.81
C ILE A 671 -11.88 63.41 71.21
N ASP A 672 -12.54 62.26 71.34
CA ASP A 672 -12.79 61.60 72.62
C ASP A 672 -11.71 60.54 72.90
N ILE A 673 -10.98 60.71 74.01
CA ILE A 673 -10.04 59.71 74.53
C ILE A 673 -10.58 59.25 75.89
N THR A 674 -10.99 58.00 75.99
CA THR A 674 -11.59 57.43 77.21
C THR A 674 -10.90 56.14 77.61
N SER A 675 -10.57 56.00 78.89
CA SER A 675 -10.14 54.75 79.51
C SER A 675 -11.15 54.35 80.59
N LYS A 676 -11.63 53.10 80.57
CA LYS A 676 -12.52 52.55 81.62
C LYS A 676 -11.69 51.66 82.54
N GLY A 677 -11.33 52.18 83.72
CA GLY A 677 -10.65 51.42 84.77
C GLY A 677 -9.11 51.40 84.70
N GLY A 678 -8.49 52.29 83.93
CA GLY A 678 -7.02 52.46 83.86
C GLY A 678 -6.61 53.89 83.49
N ASP A 679 -5.32 54.17 83.48
CA ASP A 679 -4.77 55.51 83.27
C ASP A 679 -4.69 55.92 81.79
N ILE A 680 -4.79 57.22 81.51
CA ILE A 680 -4.40 57.84 80.23
C ILE A 680 -3.06 58.55 80.46
N THR A 681 -1.98 58.08 79.82
CA THR A 681 -0.63 58.64 80.00
C THR A 681 -0.18 59.41 78.76
N ILE A 682 0.25 60.66 78.94
CA ILE A 682 0.90 61.48 77.91
C ILE A 682 2.30 61.86 78.41
N SER A 683 3.34 61.47 77.69
CA SER A 683 4.74 61.70 78.08
C SER A 683 5.54 62.32 76.94
N ASN A 684 6.45 63.24 77.27
CA ASN A 684 7.38 63.85 76.31
C ASN A 684 8.73 64.14 76.99
N ASP A 685 9.83 63.99 76.25
CA ASP A 685 11.19 64.29 76.75
C ASP A 685 11.49 65.80 76.83
N LYS A 686 10.61 66.63 76.27
CA LYS A 686 10.69 68.09 76.24
C LYS A 686 9.39 68.70 76.78
N ASN A 687 8.52 69.22 75.92
CA ASN A 687 7.34 70.00 76.28
C ASN A 687 6.05 69.36 75.73
N ILE A 688 5.03 69.28 76.58
CA ILE A 688 3.64 69.05 76.15
C ILE A 688 2.94 70.41 76.10
N ASN A 689 2.45 70.80 74.93
CA ASN A 689 1.72 72.05 74.74
C ASN A 689 0.23 71.78 74.51
N VAL A 690 -0.62 72.16 75.45
CA VAL A 690 -2.08 72.13 75.30
C VAL A 690 -2.57 73.56 75.11
N LYS A 691 -3.27 73.83 74.00
CA LYS A 691 -3.81 75.16 73.67
C LYS A 691 -5.30 75.05 73.36
N GLY A 692 -6.12 75.86 74.02
CA GLY A 692 -7.55 75.99 73.73
C GLY A 692 -7.84 77.37 73.17
N GLY A 693 -8.72 77.46 72.17
CA GLY A 693 -9.15 78.75 71.59
C GLY A 693 -10.08 79.55 72.49
N ILE A 694 -10.72 78.91 73.47
CA ILE A 694 -11.65 79.53 74.43
C ILE A 694 -11.25 79.17 75.87
N GLU A 695 -11.21 77.87 76.20
CA GLU A 695 -10.90 77.38 77.55
C GLU A 695 -10.15 76.03 77.48
N VAL A 696 -9.21 75.81 78.42
CA VAL A 696 -8.61 74.50 78.70
C VAL A 696 -8.90 74.20 80.17
N LYS A 697 -9.74 73.21 80.43
CA LYS A 697 -10.13 72.83 81.79
C LYS A 697 -9.51 71.48 82.15
N LEU A 698 -8.51 71.52 83.01
CA LEU A 698 -7.93 70.34 83.66
C LEU A 698 -8.53 70.30 85.06
N THR A 699 -9.42 69.34 85.32
CA THR A 699 -10.01 69.11 86.65
C THR A 699 -9.34 67.96 87.35
#